data_AF-A0A4V3CG23-F1
#
_entry.id   AF-A0A4V3CG23-F1
#
_cell.length_a   1.000
_cell.length_b   1.000
_cell.length_c   1.000
_cell.angle_alpha   90.00
_cell.angle_beta   90.00
_cell.angle_gamma   90.00
#
_symmetry.space_group_name_H-M   'P 1'
#
loop_
_entity.id
_entity.type
_entity.pdbx_description
1 polymer ?
#
loop_
_entity_poly.entity_id
_entity_poly.type
_entity_poly.pdbx_seq_one_letter_code
_entity_poly.pdbx_strand_id
1 'polypeptide(L)'
;MIRDQRIKNYHDLLHDLENERDKSLFSKHQYAKINEVINFLKNELEKKITSKESDPKILFEKSIDGCIISDLLTQGDDFYCLVFESEKLIEESNQDLQKSNPLTIAVNELYNSIWDMSNSSESSVLAVYGKLKKRIEQLLAKAIASESHYCTFTDWIKIIDSTDGMWGSYNEWISNIAPKLIANNIDELLFIAPSLQLHELAESAGHLNEKEKVSKAYENRLTTVADKSDWEFIKTVTDQSGLFLLNEDLRLKEDLLLRFELKSWLLWVDNLKWPILQDNAFYSIQDLVSMEEVIALLLQKDVKFNTKSEYLLLIALQNYYRLIEKITLNLYDLKEGQWHYNDTIIKQTIVDASINAFDKWITLELEESCKRLFELIFEGKPVSESKKFTGVFEWINSYSKQQYGNNKYSELRLKFLNVLNESFEKLLIQDSGIKIKFTKEITIEKINWQVFEKLIKVFENEKSDSLFGDFLYEKYAQYIESDNFTWNIELLYNDVFINQAYHLSYLMTKLPDTMKRWSGLFKQFKCWSEGWDTANNYDYKARRKEIFVLMAGVCLSYSYYQQKNSKKAKEVFDEISEIVISQYRTASSYHSVDYKVVMKLLAHVLGHFSPADADSFVALLDKKCDDIQFFLAVVYEITVFIPKETLTLDALSKRLIKDQIDKNFWKIEYGNSEFALKGKLAEFSNLKNEVLKNIN
;
A
#
# COMPACT_ATOMS: atom_id res chain seq x y z
N MET A 1 -21.51 -8.30 4.50
CA MET A 1 -20.26 -8.42 3.72
C MET A 1 -19.27 -9.27 4.51
N ILE A 2 -18.72 -10.34 3.92
CA ILE A 2 -17.67 -11.15 4.57
C ILE A 2 -16.39 -10.29 4.56
N ARG A 3 -15.81 -10.07 5.74
CA ARG A 3 -14.52 -9.38 5.88
C ARG A 3 -13.48 -10.41 6.33
N ASP A 4 -12.29 -10.36 5.75
CA ASP A 4 -11.17 -11.16 6.23
C ASP A 4 -10.90 -10.82 7.70
N GLN A 5 -10.78 -11.84 8.56
CA GLN A 5 -10.50 -11.61 9.98
C GLN A 5 -9.17 -10.88 10.18
N ARG A 6 -8.21 -11.06 9.26
CA ARG A 6 -6.88 -10.47 9.33
C ARG A 6 -6.86 -8.97 9.01
N ILE A 7 -7.91 -8.43 8.40
CA ILE A 7 -8.00 -6.97 8.17
C ILE A 7 -8.69 -6.22 9.30
N LYS A 8 -9.22 -6.91 10.32
CA LYS A 8 -9.84 -6.27 11.48
C LYS A 8 -8.76 -5.63 12.35
N ASN A 9 -8.94 -4.35 12.68
CA ASN A 9 -8.07 -3.71 13.66
C ASN A 9 -8.50 -4.08 15.09
N TYR A 10 -7.76 -3.61 16.09
CA TYR A 10 -8.07 -3.88 17.49
C TYR A 10 -9.49 -3.44 17.90
N HIS A 11 -9.97 -2.29 17.39
CA HIS A 11 -11.30 -1.78 17.69
C HIS A 11 -12.40 -2.66 17.09
N ASP A 12 -12.21 -3.13 15.85
CA ASP A 12 -13.14 -4.06 15.19
C ASP A 12 -13.27 -5.37 15.99
N LEU A 13 -12.13 -5.92 16.47
CA LEU A 13 -12.10 -7.15 17.27
C LEU A 13 -12.78 -6.96 18.64
N LEU A 14 -12.54 -5.83 19.31
CA LEU A 14 -13.24 -5.50 20.56
C LEU A 14 -14.75 -5.38 20.33
N HIS A 15 -15.15 -4.65 19.30
CA HIS A 15 -16.56 -4.47 18.98
C HIS A 15 -17.23 -5.81 18.63
N ASP A 16 -16.54 -6.73 17.95
CA ASP A 16 -17.04 -8.08 17.70
C ASP A 16 -17.21 -8.90 18.97
N LEU A 17 -16.24 -8.87 19.89
CA LEU A 17 -16.34 -9.53 21.20
C LEU A 17 -17.49 -8.96 22.04
N GLU A 18 -17.66 -7.64 22.02
CA GLU A 18 -18.78 -6.96 22.68
C GLU A 18 -20.11 -7.37 22.06
N ASN A 19 -20.21 -7.40 20.72
CA ASN A 19 -21.42 -7.83 20.03
C ASN A 19 -21.73 -9.31 20.29
N GLU A 20 -20.73 -10.20 20.35
CA GLU A 20 -20.91 -11.60 20.70
C GLU A 20 -21.40 -11.77 22.14
N ARG A 21 -20.82 -11.02 23.07
CA ARG A 21 -21.26 -10.99 24.48
C ARG A 21 -22.70 -10.49 24.58
N ASP A 22 -23.05 -9.42 23.88
CA ASP A 22 -24.38 -8.85 23.90
C ASP A 22 -25.40 -9.79 23.23
N LYS A 23 -25.05 -10.40 22.09
CA LYS A 23 -25.87 -11.44 21.45
C LYS A 23 -26.10 -12.63 22.38
N SER A 24 -25.06 -13.10 23.07
CA SER A 24 -25.16 -14.18 24.05
C SER A 24 -26.08 -13.82 25.21
N LEU A 25 -25.91 -12.62 25.79
CA LEU A 25 -26.75 -12.10 26.86
C LEU A 25 -28.24 -12.10 26.49
N PHE A 26 -28.59 -11.46 25.37
CA PHE A 26 -29.99 -11.33 24.96
C PHE A 26 -30.58 -12.60 24.35
N SER A 27 -29.74 -13.57 23.96
CA SER A 27 -30.20 -14.91 23.55
C SER A 27 -30.47 -15.79 24.77
N LYS A 28 -29.69 -15.66 25.84
CA LYS A 28 -29.92 -16.34 27.13
C LYS A 28 -31.17 -15.80 27.82
N HIS A 29 -31.39 -14.49 27.75
CA HIS A 29 -32.47 -13.78 28.42
C HIS A 29 -33.44 -13.16 27.43
N GLN A 30 -34.26 -14.01 26.81
CA GLN A 30 -35.25 -13.57 25.84
C GLN A 30 -36.58 -13.24 26.52
N TYR A 31 -37.01 -11.97 26.41
CA TYR A 31 -38.36 -11.59 26.79
C TYR A 31 -39.37 -12.30 25.88
N ALA A 32 -40.25 -13.13 26.45
CA ALA A 32 -41.13 -14.03 25.70
C ALA A 32 -42.06 -13.31 24.71
N LYS A 33 -42.38 -12.04 24.97
CA LYS A 33 -43.29 -11.22 24.16
C LYS A 33 -42.57 -10.20 23.29
N ILE A 34 -41.24 -10.28 23.16
CA ILE A 34 -40.46 -9.32 22.37
C ILE A 34 -40.95 -9.22 20.92
N ASN A 35 -41.39 -10.32 20.31
CA ASN A 35 -41.90 -10.32 18.94
C ASN A 35 -43.18 -9.48 18.77
N GLU A 36 -44.01 -9.34 19.80
CA GLU A 36 -45.21 -8.48 19.76
C GLU A 36 -44.81 -7.00 19.76
N VAL A 37 -43.75 -6.65 20.50
CA VAL A 37 -43.14 -5.30 20.47
C VAL A 37 -42.50 -5.01 19.11
N ILE A 38 -41.78 -5.97 18.53
CA ILE A 38 -41.20 -5.84 17.19
C ILE A 38 -42.28 -5.68 16.13
N ASN A 39 -43.39 -6.43 16.22
CA ASN A 39 -44.52 -6.26 15.30
C ASN A 39 -45.16 -4.88 15.42
N PHE A 40 -45.26 -4.31 16.63
CA PHE A 40 -45.70 -2.93 16.81
C PHE A 40 -44.79 -1.94 16.07
N LEU A 41 -43.47 -1.98 16.32
CA LEU A 41 -42.51 -1.10 15.64
C LEU A 41 -42.51 -1.30 14.13
N LYS A 42 -42.63 -2.54 13.66
CA LYS A 42 -42.77 -2.86 12.24
C LYS A 42 -44.00 -2.21 11.63
N ASN A 43 -45.16 -2.32 12.27
CA ASN A 43 -46.38 -1.68 11.78
C ASN A 43 -46.25 -0.15 11.75
N GLU A 44 -45.55 0.45 12.71
CA GLU A 44 -45.28 1.90 12.69
C GLU A 44 -44.35 2.29 11.54
N LEU A 45 -43.33 1.48 11.25
CA LEU A 45 -42.48 1.69 10.07
C LEU A 45 -43.26 1.53 8.76
N GLU A 46 -44.13 0.52 8.65
CA GLU A 46 -45.00 0.34 7.48
C GLU A 46 -45.93 1.55 7.26
N LYS A 47 -46.48 2.11 8.35
CA LYS A 47 -47.23 3.36 8.28
C LYS A 47 -46.36 4.51 7.80
N LYS A 48 -45.13 4.66 8.30
CA LYS A 48 -44.20 5.70 7.86
C LYS A 48 -43.88 5.59 6.37
N ILE A 49 -43.55 4.39 5.89
CA ILE A 49 -43.23 4.11 4.48
C ILE A 49 -44.41 4.47 3.55
N THR A 50 -45.65 4.33 4.03
CA THR A 50 -46.87 4.60 3.25
C THR A 50 -47.48 5.99 3.49
N SER A 51 -47.03 6.70 4.54
CA SER A 51 -47.51 8.03 4.92
C SER A 51 -47.04 9.13 3.98
N LYS A 52 -47.80 10.22 3.90
CA LYS A 52 -47.35 11.46 3.26
C LYS A 52 -46.61 12.30 4.29
N GLU A 53 -45.65 13.12 3.87
CA GLU A 53 -44.92 14.06 4.76
C GLU A 53 -45.85 14.98 5.57
N SER A 54 -47.07 15.23 5.09
CA SER A 54 -48.10 16.04 5.74
C SER A 54 -48.88 15.34 6.85
N ASP A 55 -48.69 14.02 7.04
CA ASP A 55 -49.48 13.25 8.00
C ASP A 55 -49.07 13.63 9.44
N PRO A 56 -50.04 13.78 10.37
CA PRO A 56 -49.76 14.24 11.71
C PRO A 56 -48.94 13.22 12.49
N LYS A 57 -47.76 13.65 12.98
CA LYS A 57 -46.90 12.84 13.86
C LYS A 57 -47.57 12.65 15.22
N ILE A 58 -47.84 11.39 15.59
CA ILE A 58 -48.45 11.03 16.88
C ILE A 58 -47.32 10.81 17.89
N LEU A 59 -47.38 11.51 19.03
CA LEU A 59 -46.44 11.31 20.14
C LEU A 59 -46.49 9.86 20.64
N PHE A 60 -45.33 9.31 21.02
CA PHE A 60 -45.20 7.93 21.45
C PHE A 60 -46.19 7.58 22.57
N GLU A 61 -46.35 8.43 23.59
CA GLU A 61 -47.24 8.19 24.73
C GLU A 61 -48.70 8.05 24.26
N LYS A 62 -49.11 8.83 23.26
CA LYS A 62 -50.46 8.74 22.68
C LYS A 62 -50.63 7.51 21.78
N SER A 63 -49.54 7.03 21.18
CA SER A 63 -49.57 5.85 20.31
C SER A 63 -49.74 4.54 21.09
N ILE A 64 -49.35 4.53 22.37
CA ILE A 64 -49.42 3.35 23.24
C ILE A 64 -50.57 3.41 24.26
N ASP A 65 -51.17 4.58 24.48
CA ASP A 65 -52.24 4.77 25.47
C ASP A 65 -53.45 3.86 25.19
N GLY A 66 -53.91 3.14 26.22
CA GLY A 66 -55.03 2.19 26.13
C GLY A 66 -54.79 0.97 25.22
N CYS A 67 -53.57 0.76 24.71
CA CYS A 67 -53.22 -0.32 23.80
C CYS A 67 -52.49 -1.46 24.52
N ILE A 68 -52.64 -2.70 24.01
CA ILE A 68 -51.96 -3.90 24.53
C ILE A 68 -50.44 -3.70 24.63
N ILE A 69 -49.86 -2.87 23.76
CA ILE A 69 -48.43 -2.57 23.77
C ILE A 69 -47.96 -1.92 25.08
N SER A 70 -48.78 -1.09 25.74
CA SER A 70 -48.40 -0.46 27.02
C SER A 70 -48.16 -1.51 28.13
N ASP A 71 -49.01 -2.53 28.19
CA ASP A 71 -48.88 -3.63 29.16
C ASP A 71 -47.65 -4.50 28.84
N LEU A 72 -47.36 -4.73 27.55
CA LEU A 72 -46.19 -5.48 27.10
C LEU A 72 -44.88 -4.75 27.42
N LEU A 73 -44.85 -3.44 27.23
CA LEU A 73 -43.69 -2.62 27.56
C LEU A 73 -43.42 -2.63 29.06
N THR A 74 -44.45 -2.50 29.89
CA THR A 74 -44.31 -2.57 31.36
C THR A 74 -43.80 -3.94 31.83
N GLN A 75 -44.36 -5.04 31.31
CA GLN A 75 -43.88 -6.39 31.64
C GLN A 75 -42.43 -6.63 31.17
N GLY A 76 -42.07 -6.08 30.01
CA GLY A 76 -40.72 -6.16 29.50
C GLY A 76 -39.74 -5.29 30.29
N ASP A 77 -40.19 -4.13 30.79
CA ASP A 77 -39.42 -3.27 31.69
C ASP A 77 -39.06 -4.01 32.99
N ASP A 78 -40.05 -4.65 33.63
CA ASP A 78 -39.82 -5.50 34.80
C ASP A 78 -38.83 -6.63 34.51
N PHE A 79 -39.00 -7.31 33.36
CA PHE A 79 -38.11 -8.38 32.93
C PHE A 79 -36.66 -7.89 32.75
N TYR A 80 -36.44 -6.82 32.00
CA TYR A 80 -35.09 -6.33 31.72
C TYR A 80 -34.44 -5.67 32.94
N CYS A 81 -35.20 -5.04 33.84
CA CYS A 81 -34.69 -4.61 35.15
C CYS A 81 -34.11 -5.80 35.93
N LEU A 82 -34.86 -6.90 36.05
CA LEU A 82 -34.40 -8.12 36.72
C LEU A 82 -33.18 -8.73 36.04
N VAL A 83 -33.12 -8.74 34.70
CA VAL A 83 -31.96 -9.24 33.95
C VAL A 83 -30.73 -8.38 34.23
N PHE A 84 -30.87 -7.05 34.19
CA PHE A 84 -29.76 -6.12 34.40
C PHE A 84 -29.22 -6.18 35.83
N GLU A 85 -30.10 -6.37 36.81
CA GLU A 85 -29.73 -6.57 38.21
C GLU A 85 -29.06 -7.93 38.46
N SER A 86 -29.65 -9.02 37.95
CA SER A 86 -29.15 -10.39 38.19
C SER A 86 -27.82 -10.67 37.49
N GLU A 87 -27.62 -10.14 36.28
CA GLU A 87 -26.36 -10.24 35.53
C GLU A 87 -25.36 -9.12 35.92
N LYS A 88 -25.71 -8.24 36.87
CA LYS A 88 -24.89 -7.13 37.37
C LYS A 88 -24.31 -6.27 36.24
N LEU A 89 -25.16 -5.88 35.28
CA LEU A 89 -24.76 -5.14 34.08
C LEU A 89 -24.66 -3.63 34.29
N ILE A 90 -25.10 -3.14 35.45
CA ILE A 90 -25.02 -1.74 35.86
C ILE A 90 -24.00 -1.67 37.00
N GLU A 91 -22.96 -0.85 36.82
CA GLU A 91 -21.93 -0.62 37.85
C GLU A 91 -22.55 0.06 39.08
N GLU A 92 -22.01 -0.23 40.28
CA GLU A 92 -22.49 0.38 41.53
C GLU A 92 -22.47 1.92 41.48
N SER A 93 -21.49 2.51 40.80
CA SER A 93 -21.38 3.97 40.61
C SER A 93 -22.42 4.58 39.69
N ASN A 94 -23.17 3.76 38.93
CA ASN A 94 -24.17 4.20 37.96
C ASN A 94 -25.60 3.76 38.34
N GLN A 95 -25.81 3.24 39.56
CA GLN A 95 -27.13 2.79 40.02
C GLN A 95 -28.15 3.92 40.11
N ASP A 96 -27.71 5.15 40.39
CA ASP A 96 -28.55 6.34 40.39
C ASP A 96 -29.10 6.71 39.01
N LEU A 97 -28.46 6.23 37.95
CA LEU A 97 -28.87 6.40 36.56
C LEU A 97 -29.88 5.33 36.10
N GLN A 98 -30.10 4.28 36.91
CA GLN A 98 -31.05 3.21 36.58
C GLN A 98 -32.48 3.77 36.56
N LYS A 99 -33.16 3.59 35.42
CA LYS A 99 -34.58 3.86 35.28
C LYS A 99 -35.35 2.55 35.43
N SER A 100 -36.60 2.65 35.85
CA SER A 100 -37.48 1.48 36.00
C SER A 100 -38.08 0.99 34.68
N ASN A 101 -37.80 1.67 33.55
CA ASN A 101 -38.48 1.45 32.27
C ASN A 101 -37.52 1.27 31.05
N PRO A 102 -36.58 0.32 31.10
CA PRO A 102 -35.53 0.16 30.08
C PRO A 102 -36.03 -0.19 28.67
N LEU A 103 -37.04 -1.05 28.54
CA LEU A 103 -37.62 -1.43 27.26
C LEU A 103 -38.46 -0.29 26.69
N THR A 104 -39.28 0.37 27.51
CA THR A 104 -40.09 1.52 27.09
C THR A 104 -39.20 2.63 26.52
N ILE A 105 -38.08 2.94 27.18
CA ILE A 105 -37.12 3.94 26.68
C ILE A 105 -36.56 3.53 25.32
N ALA A 106 -36.08 2.29 25.18
CA ALA A 106 -35.49 1.82 23.93
C ALA A 106 -36.51 1.82 22.76
N VAL A 107 -37.75 1.44 23.03
CA VAL A 107 -38.84 1.43 22.03
C VAL A 107 -39.27 2.84 21.67
N ASN A 108 -39.38 3.76 22.64
CA ASN A 108 -39.68 5.17 22.39
C ASN A 108 -38.63 5.81 21.48
N GLU A 109 -37.35 5.61 21.77
CA GLU A 109 -36.26 6.15 20.94
C GLU A 109 -36.33 5.63 19.49
N LEU A 110 -36.61 4.33 19.30
CA LEU A 110 -36.76 3.77 17.96
C LEU A 110 -38.01 4.30 17.26
N TYR A 111 -39.14 4.40 17.96
CA TYR A 111 -40.37 5.00 17.43
C TYR A 111 -40.14 6.45 16.99
N ASN A 112 -39.45 7.24 17.81
CA ASN A 112 -39.12 8.62 17.47
C ASN A 112 -38.18 8.73 16.27
N SER A 113 -37.23 7.79 16.13
CA SER A 113 -36.41 7.68 14.92
C SER A 113 -37.25 7.38 13.67
N ILE A 114 -38.20 6.43 13.72
CA ILE A 114 -39.10 6.12 12.58
C ILE A 114 -39.87 7.37 12.13
N TRP A 115 -40.33 8.20 13.07
CA TRP A 115 -41.19 9.35 12.79
C TRP A 115 -40.44 10.69 12.68
N ASP A 116 -39.11 10.69 12.65
CA ASP A 116 -38.25 11.89 12.66
C ASP A 116 -38.69 12.89 13.74
N MET A 117 -38.97 12.38 14.94
CA MET A 117 -39.35 13.20 16.08
C MET A 117 -38.10 13.55 16.89
N SER A 118 -38.02 14.80 17.36
CA SER A 118 -36.92 15.21 18.23
C SER A 118 -36.95 14.37 19.51
N ASN A 119 -35.89 13.59 19.74
CA ASN A 119 -35.69 12.93 21.02
C ASN A 119 -35.46 14.02 22.09
N SER A 120 -36.50 14.33 22.87
CA SER A 120 -36.39 15.24 24.01
C SER A 120 -35.80 14.56 25.26
N SER A 121 -35.39 13.30 25.16
CA SER A 121 -34.85 12.51 26.26
C SER A 121 -33.33 12.51 26.25
N GLU A 122 -32.74 12.77 27.41
CA GLU A 122 -31.37 12.43 27.79
C GLU A 122 -30.94 11.14 27.07
N SER A 123 -29.94 11.21 26.19
CA SER A 123 -29.36 10.00 25.57
C SER A 123 -29.11 8.98 26.66
N SER A 124 -29.67 7.76 26.54
CA SER A 124 -29.66 6.77 27.62
C SER A 124 -28.29 6.71 28.31
N VAL A 125 -28.20 7.19 29.56
CA VAL A 125 -26.91 7.39 30.24
C VAL A 125 -26.19 6.05 30.50
N LEU A 126 -26.95 4.95 30.52
CA LEU A 126 -26.44 3.59 30.71
C LEU A 126 -26.15 2.88 29.39
N ALA A 127 -24.92 2.39 29.23
CA ALA A 127 -24.48 1.63 28.05
C ALA A 127 -25.36 0.39 27.76
N VAL A 128 -25.89 -0.27 28.79
CA VAL A 128 -26.74 -1.46 28.63
C VAL A 128 -28.10 -1.16 27.96
N TYR A 129 -28.61 0.08 28.07
CA TYR A 129 -29.84 0.50 27.40
C TYR A 129 -29.61 0.68 25.90
N GLY A 130 -28.49 1.31 25.51
CA GLY A 130 -28.06 1.39 24.12
C GLY A 130 -27.89 0.01 23.48
N LYS A 131 -27.39 -0.97 24.24
CA LYS A 131 -27.28 -2.37 23.80
C LYS A 131 -28.65 -3.04 23.59
N LEU A 132 -29.60 -2.82 24.50
CA LEU A 132 -30.98 -3.30 24.34
C LEU A 132 -31.64 -2.68 23.11
N LYS A 133 -31.50 -1.37 22.90
CA LYS A 133 -31.99 -0.68 21.70
C LYS A 133 -31.43 -1.29 20.42
N LYS A 134 -30.09 -1.43 20.32
CA LYS A 134 -29.42 -2.05 19.17
C LYS A 134 -29.93 -3.47 18.90
N ARG A 135 -30.26 -4.23 19.94
CA ARG A 135 -30.86 -5.57 19.82
C ARG A 135 -32.27 -5.52 19.24
N ILE A 136 -33.12 -4.62 19.71
CA ILE A 136 -34.49 -4.44 19.21
C ILE A 136 -34.45 -4.01 17.74
N GLU A 137 -33.55 -3.10 17.41
CA GLU A 137 -33.30 -2.63 16.06
C GLU A 137 -32.90 -3.76 15.09
N GLN A 138 -32.00 -4.66 15.51
CA GLN A 138 -31.64 -5.86 14.72
C GLN A 138 -32.84 -6.81 14.51
N LEU A 139 -33.66 -7.00 15.55
CA LEU A 139 -34.86 -7.84 15.45
C LEU A 139 -35.90 -7.22 14.50
N LEU A 140 -36.06 -5.90 14.54
CA LEU A 140 -36.91 -5.14 13.62
C LEU A 140 -36.42 -5.27 12.17
N ALA A 141 -35.12 -5.03 11.92
CA ALA A 141 -34.49 -5.19 10.62
C ALA A 141 -34.73 -6.58 10.01
N LYS A 142 -34.59 -7.63 10.83
CA LYS A 142 -34.86 -9.02 10.42
C LYS A 142 -36.34 -9.27 10.10
N ALA A 143 -37.25 -8.68 10.90
CA ALA A 143 -38.68 -8.80 10.65
C ALA A 143 -39.06 -8.15 9.30
N ILE A 144 -38.55 -6.95 9.03
CA ILE A 144 -38.78 -6.22 7.77
C ILE A 144 -38.20 -6.98 6.58
N ALA A 145 -36.98 -7.53 6.69
CA ALA A 145 -36.36 -8.31 5.62
C ALA A 145 -37.16 -9.57 5.22
N SER A 146 -38.03 -10.05 6.12
CA SER A 146 -38.88 -11.22 5.92
C SER A 146 -40.24 -10.88 5.28
N GLU A 147 -40.56 -9.60 5.09
CA GLU A 147 -41.83 -9.16 4.54
C GLU A 147 -41.91 -9.37 3.03
N SER A 148 -42.93 -10.11 2.60
CA SER A 148 -43.10 -10.50 1.19
C SER A 148 -43.45 -9.34 0.25
N HIS A 149 -43.95 -8.22 0.79
CA HIS A 149 -44.42 -7.08 0.01
C HIS A 149 -43.31 -6.05 -0.26
N TYR A 150 -42.18 -6.10 0.47
CA TYR A 150 -41.00 -5.26 0.21
C TYR A 150 -39.99 -5.99 -0.67
N CYS A 151 -40.35 -6.14 -1.95
CA CYS A 151 -39.61 -7.00 -2.87
C CYS A 151 -39.03 -6.28 -4.09
N THR A 152 -39.16 -4.95 -4.19
CA THR A 152 -38.57 -4.16 -5.28
C THR A 152 -37.44 -3.25 -4.79
N PHE A 153 -36.58 -2.79 -5.69
CA PHE A 153 -35.53 -1.83 -5.34
C PHE A 153 -36.10 -0.50 -4.80
N THR A 154 -37.22 -0.04 -5.36
CA THR A 154 -37.93 1.16 -4.86
C THR A 154 -38.41 0.98 -3.42
N ASP A 155 -38.87 -0.22 -3.04
CA ASP A 155 -39.27 -0.49 -1.66
C ASP A 155 -38.07 -0.49 -0.71
N TRP A 156 -36.94 -1.02 -1.17
CA TRP A 156 -35.69 -1.06 -0.40
C TRP A 156 -35.13 0.34 -0.13
N ILE A 157 -35.21 1.27 -1.10
CA ILE A 157 -34.87 2.68 -0.87
C ILE A 157 -35.74 3.28 0.23
N LYS A 158 -37.08 3.11 0.16
CA LYS A 158 -37.99 3.65 1.18
C LYS A 158 -37.71 3.11 2.58
N ILE A 159 -37.30 1.84 2.70
CA ILE A 159 -36.92 1.25 3.99
C ILE A 159 -35.69 1.95 4.54
N ILE A 160 -34.66 2.19 3.72
CA ILE A 160 -33.44 2.88 4.15
C ILE A 160 -33.77 4.31 4.60
N ASP A 161 -34.50 5.05 3.78
CA ASP A 161 -34.91 6.43 4.11
C ASP A 161 -35.69 6.48 5.43
N SER A 162 -36.58 5.50 5.66
CA SER A 162 -37.40 5.43 6.88
C SER A 162 -36.67 4.84 8.09
N THR A 163 -35.45 4.33 7.90
CA THR A 163 -34.60 3.79 8.96
C THR A 163 -33.27 4.53 9.08
N ASP A 164 -33.17 5.72 8.49
CA ASP A 164 -31.97 6.55 8.63
C ASP A 164 -31.70 6.87 10.12
N GLY A 165 -30.41 6.86 10.49
CA GLY A 165 -29.97 6.95 11.89
C GLY A 165 -30.16 5.68 12.73
N MET A 166 -30.73 4.61 12.18
CA MET A 166 -30.74 3.27 12.77
C MET A 166 -29.49 2.48 12.33
N TRP A 167 -28.36 2.78 12.98
CA TRP A 167 -27.03 2.24 12.66
C TRP A 167 -26.88 0.71 12.75
N GLY A 168 -27.62 0.05 13.64
CA GLY A 168 -27.67 -1.41 13.79
C GLY A 168 -28.60 -2.12 12.81
N SER A 169 -29.51 -1.40 12.15
CA SER A 169 -30.56 -1.94 11.26
C SER A 169 -30.02 -2.35 9.90
N TYR A 170 -29.28 -1.47 9.22
CA TYR A 170 -28.90 -1.64 7.80
C TYR A 170 -28.21 -2.97 7.49
N ASN A 171 -27.12 -3.28 8.22
CA ASN A 171 -26.34 -4.50 7.97
C ASN A 171 -27.14 -5.79 8.27
N GLU A 172 -27.97 -5.76 9.31
CA GLU A 172 -28.81 -6.89 9.68
C GLU A 172 -29.91 -7.08 8.62
N TRP A 173 -30.54 -6.00 8.16
CA TRP A 173 -31.55 -6.03 7.11
C TRP A 173 -31.00 -6.61 5.80
N ILE A 174 -29.94 -6.01 5.23
CA ILE A 174 -29.31 -6.50 3.98
C ILE A 174 -28.93 -7.98 4.07
N SER A 175 -28.37 -8.42 5.20
CA SER A 175 -27.95 -9.81 5.39
C SER A 175 -29.12 -10.80 5.38
N ASN A 176 -30.31 -10.37 5.80
CA ASN A 176 -31.51 -11.19 5.88
C ASN A 176 -32.42 -11.11 4.64
N ILE A 177 -32.16 -10.20 3.68
CA ILE A 177 -32.88 -10.21 2.38
C ILE A 177 -32.59 -11.53 1.66
N ALA A 178 -33.66 -12.21 1.22
CA ALA A 178 -33.55 -13.48 0.52
C ALA A 178 -32.86 -13.29 -0.85
N PRO A 179 -31.80 -14.06 -1.19
CA PRO A 179 -31.10 -13.94 -2.47
C PRO A 179 -32.00 -14.03 -3.70
N LYS A 180 -33.09 -14.80 -3.62
CA LYS A 180 -34.09 -14.93 -4.70
C LYS A 180 -34.80 -13.60 -4.99
N LEU A 181 -35.04 -12.76 -3.98
CA LEU A 181 -35.66 -11.45 -4.17
C LEU A 181 -34.70 -10.49 -4.88
N ILE A 182 -33.40 -10.56 -4.55
CA ILE A 182 -32.35 -9.81 -5.25
C ILE A 182 -32.27 -10.26 -6.71
N ALA A 183 -32.27 -11.57 -6.97
CA ALA A 183 -32.27 -12.13 -8.31
C ALA A 183 -33.46 -11.67 -9.17
N ASN A 184 -34.65 -11.51 -8.56
CA ASN A 184 -35.84 -11.03 -9.28
C ASN A 184 -35.72 -9.56 -9.74
N ASN A 185 -34.84 -8.78 -9.14
CA ASN A 185 -34.61 -7.36 -9.47
C ASN A 185 -33.26 -7.14 -10.15
N ILE A 186 -32.63 -8.20 -10.67
CA ILE A 186 -31.25 -8.13 -11.14
C ILE A 186 -31.06 -7.10 -12.26
N ASP A 187 -32.01 -7.01 -13.20
CA ASP A 187 -31.92 -6.06 -14.31
C ASP A 187 -31.93 -4.60 -13.82
N GLU A 188 -32.74 -4.29 -12.81
CA GLU A 188 -32.80 -2.95 -12.20
C GLU A 188 -31.54 -2.63 -11.41
N LEU A 189 -30.99 -3.61 -10.69
CA LEU A 189 -29.75 -3.47 -9.92
C LEU A 189 -28.55 -3.26 -10.84
N LEU A 190 -28.46 -4.00 -11.95
CA LEU A 190 -27.38 -3.87 -12.93
C LEU A 190 -27.49 -2.58 -13.76
N PHE A 191 -28.68 -2.00 -13.89
CA PHE A 191 -28.92 -0.84 -14.74
C PHE A 191 -28.30 0.44 -14.16
N ILE A 192 -27.45 1.08 -14.98
CA ILE A 192 -26.90 2.42 -14.78
C ILE A 192 -27.18 3.23 -16.05
N ALA A 193 -27.88 4.36 -15.91
CA ALA A 193 -28.27 5.16 -17.05
C ALA A 193 -27.03 5.72 -17.78
N PRO A 194 -26.86 5.46 -19.10
CA PRO A 194 -25.67 5.85 -19.84
C PRO A 194 -25.36 7.35 -19.89
N SER A 195 -26.34 8.20 -19.63
CA SER A 195 -26.24 9.67 -19.69
C SER A 195 -25.72 10.30 -18.41
N LEU A 196 -25.70 9.56 -17.30
CA LEU A 196 -25.31 10.10 -15.99
C LEU A 196 -23.82 10.44 -15.95
N GLN A 197 -23.53 11.63 -15.46
CA GLN A 197 -22.19 12.15 -15.23
C GLN A 197 -21.63 11.67 -13.89
N LEU A 198 -20.30 11.76 -13.71
CA LEU A 198 -19.64 11.29 -12.49
C LEU A 198 -20.20 11.95 -11.21
N HIS A 199 -20.50 13.25 -11.24
CA HIS A 199 -21.05 13.96 -10.07
C HIS A 199 -22.50 13.58 -9.71
N GLU A 200 -23.23 12.89 -10.60
CA GLU A 200 -24.57 12.36 -10.33
C GLU A 200 -24.49 10.96 -9.68
N LEU A 201 -23.42 10.23 -9.95
CA LEU A 201 -23.17 8.87 -9.46
C LEU A 201 -22.36 8.86 -8.15
N ALA A 202 -21.64 9.94 -7.85
CA ALA A 202 -20.67 9.95 -6.76
C ALA A 202 -20.69 11.23 -5.91
N GLU A 203 -20.36 11.04 -4.65
CA GLU A 203 -20.07 12.09 -3.69
C GLU A 203 -18.57 12.33 -3.61
N SER A 204 -18.15 13.59 -3.71
CA SER A 204 -16.73 13.96 -3.52
C SER A 204 -16.50 14.42 -2.08
N ALA A 205 -15.73 13.64 -1.34
CA ALA A 205 -15.34 13.96 0.04
C ALA A 205 -14.58 15.30 0.07
N GLY A 206 -15.07 16.26 0.85
CA GLY A 206 -14.46 17.59 0.98
C GLY A 206 -14.80 18.60 -0.12
N HIS A 207 -15.54 18.22 -1.17
CA HIS A 207 -15.90 19.09 -2.30
C HIS A 207 -17.40 19.10 -2.61
N LEU A 208 -18.25 19.05 -1.58
CA LEU A 208 -19.71 18.99 -1.72
C LEU A 208 -20.30 20.09 -2.62
N ASN A 209 -19.68 21.28 -2.65
CA ASN A 209 -20.13 22.42 -3.45
C ASN A 209 -19.44 22.55 -4.82
N GLU A 210 -18.49 21.67 -5.17
CA GLU A 210 -17.72 21.70 -6.43
C GLU A 210 -17.81 20.39 -7.24
N LYS A 211 -18.78 19.52 -6.96
CA LYS A 211 -18.89 18.17 -7.55
C LYS A 211 -18.82 18.20 -9.10
N GLU A 212 -19.52 19.12 -9.76
CA GLU A 212 -19.49 19.27 -11.23
C GLU A 212 -18.11 19.65 -11.78
N LYS A 213 -17.42 20.59 -11.12
CA LYS A 213 -16.08 21.04 -11.53
C LYS A 213 -15.06 19.90 -11.41
N VAL A 214 -15.15 19.13 -10.32
CA VAL A 214 -14.33 17.95 -10.08
C VAL A 214 -14.61 16.87 -11.14
N SER A 215 -15.89 16.59 -11.45
CA SER A 215 -16.31 15.68 -12.54
C SER A 215 -15.68 16.07 -13.87
N LYS A 216 -15.81 17.33 -14.27
CA LYS A 216 -15.28 17.82 -15.55
C LYS A 216 -13.76 17.79 -15.62
N ALA A 217 -13.07 18.07 -14.52
CA ALA A 217 -11.62 17.95 -14.44
C ALA A 217 -11.17 16.48 -14.62
N TYR A 218 -11.91 15.54 -14.05
CA TYR A 218 -11.66 14.10 -14.21
C TYR A 218 -11.90 13.63 -15.65
N GLU A 219 -12.99 14.05 -16.29
CA GLU A 219 -13.27 13.75 -17.70
C GLU A 219 -12.12 14.23 -18.61
N ASN A 220 -11.62 15.45 -18.38
CA ASN A 220 -10.45 15.94 -19.10
C ASN A 220 -9.23 15.03 -18.87
N ARG A 221 -9.00 14.57 -17.64
CA ARG A 221 -7.91 13.63 -17.32
C ARG A 221 -8.03 12.31 -18.08
N LEU A 222 -9.24 11.76 -18.24
CA LEU A 222 -9.46 10.54 -19.04
C LEU A 222 -8.97 10.73 -20.48
N THR A 223 -9.24 11.89 -21.08
CA THR A 223 -8.84 12.17 -22.47
C THR A 223 -7.33 12.39 -22.61
N THR A 224 -6.68 13.04 -21.64
CA THR A 224 -5.24 13.34 -21.74
C THR A 224 -4.35 12.12 -21.59
N VAL A 225 -4.86 11.03 -21.00
CA VAL A 225 -4.09 9.81 -20.73
C VAL A 225 -4.54 8.60 -21.55
N ALA A 226 -5.51 8.78 -22.46
CA ALA A 226 -6.05 7.72 -23.30
C ALA A 226 -4.99 7.03 -24.18
N ASP A 227 -3.97 7.77 -24.62
CA ASP A 227 -2.87 7.26 -25.47
C ASP A 227 -1.73 6.61 -24.68
N LYS A 228 -1.85 6.50 -23.34
CA LYS A 228 -0.84 5.86 -22.48
C LYS A 228 -1.01 4.33 -22.49
N SER A 229 -0.05 3.62 -21.88
CA SER A 229 -0.19 2.17 -21.71
C SER A 229 -1.39 1.84 -20.81
N ASP A 230 -1.90 0.62 -20.90
CA ASP A 230 -3.09 0.21 -20.13
C ASP A 230 -2.90 0.41 -18.61
N TRP A 231 -1.71 0.10 -18.08
CA TRP A 231 -1.41 0.31 -16.68
C TRP A 231 -1.26 1.80 -16.33
N GLU A 232 -0.55 2.59 -17.13
CA GLU A 232 -0.39 4.02 -16.85
C GLU A 232 -1.72 4.78 -16.95
N PHE A 233 -2.59 4.37 -17.90
CA PHE A 233 -3.97 4.81 -17.96
C PHE A 233 -4.67 4.52 -16.62
N ILE A 234 -4.77 3.24 -16.22
CA ILE A 234 -5.49 2.84 -15.01
C ILE A 234 -4.94 3.51 -13.76
N LYS A 235 -3.63 3.41 -13.52
CA LYS A 235 -2.95 4.03 -12.38
C LYS A 235 -3.28 5.52 -12.28
N THR A 236 -3.33 6.22 -13.41
CA THR A 236 -3.63 7.65 -13.44
C THR A 236 -5.11 7.90 -13.23
N VAL A 237 -6.02 7.16 -13.86
CA VAL A 237 -7.46 7.45 -13.78
C VAL A 237 -8.13 6.90 -12.52
N THR A 238 -7.47 6.04 -11.76
CA THR A 238 -7.94 5.58 -10.43
C THR A 238 -7.25 6.27 -9.27
N ASP A 239 -6.28 7.13 -9.57
CA ASP A 239 -5.66 7.98 -8.58
C ASP A 239 -6.72 8.84 -7.88
N GLN A 240 -6.67 8.86 -6.54
CA GLN A 240 -7.65 9.51 -5.66
C GLN A 240 -9.06 8.89 -5.63
N SER A 241 -9.25 7.63 -6.04
CA SER A 241 -10.53 6.92 -5.90
C SER A 241 -11.09 6.89 -4.48
N GLY A 242 -10.24 7.00 -3.45
CA GLY A 242 -10.69 7.12 -2.06
C GLY A 242 -11.41 8.44 -1.71
N LEU A 243 -11.36 9.44 -2.60
CA LEU A 243 -12.07 10.71 -2.43
C LEU A 243 -13.47 10.72 -3.07
N PHE A 244 -13.78 9.71 -3.89
CA PHE A 244 -15.09 9.56 -4.53
C PHE A 244 -15.82 8.41 -3.87
N LEU A 245 -16.96 8.68 -3.28
CA LEU A 245 -17.84 7.67 -2.69
C LEU A 245 -19.03 7.48 -3.63
N LEU A 246 -19.48 6.24 -3.80
CA LEU A 246 -20.75 5.97 -4.45
C LEU A 246 -21.88 6.71 -3.72
N ASN A 247 -22.83 7.26 -4.46
CA ASN A 247 -24.05 7.79 -3.85
C ASN A 247 -24.85 6.67 -3.15
N GLU A 248 -25.86 7.05 -2.37
CA GLU A 248 -26.61 6.09 -1.52
C GLU A 248 -27.29 4.99 -2.34
N ASP A 249 -27.91 5.33 -3.47
CA ASP A 249 -28.55 4.37 -4.39
C ASP A 249 -27.55 3.33 -4.92
N LEU A 250 -26.38 3.78 -5.37
CA LEU A 250 -25.35 2.90 -5.90
C LEU A 250 -24.72 2.04 -4.81
N ARG A 251 -24.56 2.59 -3.61
CA ARG A 251 -24.06 1.84 -2.45
C ARG A 251 -25.04 0.74 -2.03
N LEU A 252 -26.34 1.00 -2.08
CA LEU A 252 -27.35 -0.03 -1.85
C LEU A 252 -27.28 -1.13 -2.92
N LYS A 253 -27.17 -0.74 -4.20
CA LYS A 253 -26.99 -1.71 -5.30
C LYS A 253 -25.75 -2.58 -5.08
N GLU A 254 -24.63 -1.97 -4.72
CA GLU A 254 -23.39 -2.66 -4.39
C GLU A 254 -23.61 -3.73 -3.30
N ASP A 255 -24.17 -3.33 -2.15
CA ASP A 255 -24.38 -4.21 -1.00
C ASP A 255 -25.33 -5.37 -1.31
N LEU A 256 -26.42 -5.11 -2.07
CA LEU A 256 -27.36 -6.14 -2.51
C LEU A 256 -26.73 -7.12 -3.50
N LEU A 257 -25.93 -6.63 -4.46
CA LEU A 257 -25.28 -7.48 -5.44
C LEU A 257 -24.20 -8.36 -4.79
N LEU A 258 -23.41 -7.81 -3.87
CA LEU A 258 -22.46 -8.59 -3.06
C LEU A 258 -23.16 -9.64 -2.19
N ARG A 259 -24.38 -9.36 -1.72
CA ARG A 259 -25.20 -10.32 -0.98
C ARG A 259 -25.69 -11.46 -1.88
N PHE A 260 -25.91 -11.21 -3.16
CA PHE A 260 -26.40 -12.18 -4.13
C PHE A 260 -25.27 -13.03 -4.72
N GLU A 261 -24.37 -12.44 -5.52
CA GLU A 261 -23.20 -13.11 -6.10
C GLU A 261 -22.19 -12.11 -6.72
N LEU A 262 -20.91 -12.51 -6.77
CA LEU A 262 -19.82 -11.69 -7.31
C LEU A 262 -19.90 -11.45 -8.82
N LYS A 263 -20.45 -12.40 -9.59
CA LYS A 263 -20.60 -12.26 -11.04
C LYS A 263 -21.50 -11.07 -11.41
N SER A 264 -22.67 -11.00 -10.77
CA SER A 264 -23.62 -9.91 -10.98
C SER A 264 -23.06 -8.58 -10.46
N TRP A 265 -22.41 -8.58 -9.29
CA TRP A 265 -21.70 -7.39 -8.80
C TRP A 265 -20.67 -6.88 -9.81
N LEU A 266 -19.86 -7.76 -10.40
CA LEU A 266 -18.82 -7.37 -11.36
C LEU A 266 -19.40 -6.80 -12.67
N LEU A 267 -20.55 -7.31 -13.14
CA LEU A 267 -21.28 -6.74 -14.28
C LEU A 267 -21.82 -5.34 -13.97
N TRP A 268 -22.26 -5.10 -12.74
CA TRP A 268 -22.65 -3.76 -12.29
C TRP A 268 -21.45 -2.81 -12.21
N VAL A 269 -20.32 -3.26 -11.68
CA VAL A 269 -19.06 -2.49 -11.69
C VAL A 269 -18.68 -2.09 -13.12
N ASP A 270 -18.77 -3.01 -14.08
CA ASP A 270 -18.56 -2.70 -15.50
C ASP A 270 -19.52 -1.61 -16.01
N ASN A 271 -20.80 -1.68 -15.63
CA ASN A 271 -21.83 -0.69 -16.00
C ASN A 271 -21.63 0.70 -15.37
N LEU A 272 -20.81 0.85 -14.33
CA LEU A 272 -20.44 2.17 -13.79
C LEU A 272 -19.67 3.02 -14.81
N LYS A 273 -18.94 2.40 -15.76
CA LYS A 273 -18.11 3.03 -16.81
C LYS A 273 -16.95 3.91 -16.36
N TRP A 274 -17.01 4.49 -15.17
CA TRP A 274 -16.02 5.42 -14.63
C TRP A 274 -14.93 4.65 -13.86
N PRO A 275 -13.67 4.59 -14.34
CA PRO A 275 -12.62 3.80 -13.70
C PRO A 275 -12.39 4.15 -12.23
N ILE A 276 -12.59 5.40 -11.84
CA ILE A 276 -12.47 5.84 -10.45
C ILE A 276 -13.56 5.26 -9.53
N LEU A 277 -14.78 5.09 -10.04
CA LEU A 277 -15.87 4.44 -9.31
C LEU A 277 -15.74 2.92 -9.34
N GLN A 278 -15.23 2.38 -10.44
CA GLN A 278 -14.87 0.96 -10.52
C GLN A 278 -13.84 0.64 -9.43
N ASP A 279 -12.73 1.37 -9.35
CA ASP A 279 -11.73 1.20 -8.29
C ASP A 279 -12.30 1.39 -6.89
N ASN A 280 -13.20 2.36 -6.69
CA ASN A 280 -13.87 2.55 -5.41
C ASN A 280 -14.73 1.34 -5.01
N ALA A 281 -15.52 0.78 -5.95
CA ALA A 281 -16.32 -0.40 -5.69
C ALA A 281 -15.45 -1.60 -5.27
N PHE A 282 -14.26 -1.77 -5.84
CA PHE A 282 -13.34 -2.83 -5.39
C PHE A 282 -12.92 -2.72 -3.91
N TYR A 283 -13.10 -1.57 -3.24
CA TYR A 283 -12.86 -1.43 -1.79
C TYR A 283 -13.85 -2.20 -0.91
N SER A 284 -15.02 -2.57 -1.44
CA SER A 284 -15.99 -3.41 -0.74
C SER A 284 -15.54 -4.87 -0.68
N ILE A 285 -14.67 -5.32 -1.59
CA ILE A 285 -14.07 -6.66 -1.53
C ILE A 285 -12.94 -6.68 -0.49
N GLN A 286 -13.27 -7.17 0.70
CA GLN A 286 -12.42 -7.11 1.89
C GLN A 286 -11.86 -8.47 2.33
N ASP A 287 -11.85 -9.44 1.43
CA ASP A 287 -11.24 -10.74 1.66
C ASP A 287 -10.55 -11.30 0.41
N LEU A 288 -9.47 -12.07 0.61
CA LEU A 288 -8.63 -12.55 -0.48
C LEU A 288 -9.34 -13.57 -1.36
N VAL A 289 -10.24 -14.38 -0.80
CA VAL A 289 -10.94 -15.43 -1.54
C VAL A 289 -11.89 -14.80 -2.56
N SER A 290 -12.69 -13.83 -2.13
CA SER A 290 -13.58 -13.07 -3.02
C SER A 290 -12.78 -12.29 -4.07
N MET A 291 -11.63 -11.72 -3.71
CA MET A 291 -10.78 -11.02 -4.68
C MET A 291 -10.19 -11.98 -5.73
N GLU A 292 -9.72 -13.17 -5.32
CA GLU A 292 -9.27 -14.24 -6.23
C GLU A 292 -10.42 -14.70 -7.15
N GLU A 293 -11.65 -14.83 -6.63
CA GLU A 293 -12.84 -15.17 -7.42
C GLU A 293 -13.20 -14.08 -8.44
N VAL A 294 -13.15 -12.80 -8.05
CA VAL A 294 -13.37 -11.67 -8.98
C VAL A 294 -12.34 -11.69 -10.11
N ILE A 295 -11.06 -11.93 -9.79
CA ILE A 295 -10.00 -12.05 -10.81
C ILE A 295 -10.29 -13.24 -11.74
N ALA A 296 -10.73 -14.38 -11.21
CA ALA A 296 -11.12 -15.52 -12.03
C ALA A 296 -12.30 -15.20 -12.96
N LEU A 297 -13.33 -14.50 -12.48
CA LEU A 297 -14.49 -14.06 -13.27
C LEU A 297 -14.09 -13.08 -14.40
N LEU A 298 -13.12 -12.19 -14.16
CA LEU A 298 -12.60 -11.28 -15.18
C LEU A 298 -11.88 -11.98 -16.34
N LEU A 299 -11.42 -13.21 -16.11
CA LEU A 299 -10.69 -14.02 -17.08
C LEU A 299 -11.60 -15.03 -17.81
N GLN A 300 -12.82 -15.24 -17.31
CA GLN A 300 -13.80 -16.11 -17.95
C GLN A 300 -14.29 -15.56 -19.29
N LYS A 301 -14.22 -16.39 -20.34
CA LYS A 301 -14.57 -15.98 -21.71
C LYS A 301 -16.06 -15.77 -21.94
N ASP A 302 -16.91 -16.37 -21.12
CA ASP A 302 -18.37 -16.27 -21.21
C ASP A 302 -18.93 -14.99 -20.57
N VAL A 303 -18.13 -14.28 -19.77
CA VAL A 303 -18.50 -12.98 -19.20
C VAL A 303 -18.07 -11.87 -20.16
N LYS A 304 -19.02 -11.06 -20.60
CA LYS A 304 -18.78 -9.94 -21.52
C LYS A 304 -18.82 -8.62 -20.76
N PHE A 305 -17.75 -7.85 -20.88
CA PHE A 305 -17.61 -6.52 -20.27
C PHE A 305 -17.60 -5.44 -21.36
N ASN A 306 -18.19 -4.30 -21.05
CA ASN A 306 -18.15 -3.10 -21.88
C ASN A 306 -16.80 -2.39 -21.71
N THR A 307 -16.29 -2.33 -20.49
CA THR A 307 -14.93 -1.89 -20.20
C THR A 307 -13.94 -2.93 -20.71
N LYS A 308 -12.82 -2.45 -21.25
CA LYS A 308 -11.71 -3.32 -21.68
C LYS A 308 -11.31 -4.25 -20.54
N SER A 309 -11.34 -5.57 -20.76
CA SER A 309 -11.08 -6.57 -19.71
C SER A 309 -9.72 -6.39 -19.01
N GLU A 310 -8.71 -5.90 -19.73
CA GLU A 310 -7.40 -5.53 -19.17
C GLU A 310 -7.51 -4.41 -18.12
N TYR A 311 -8.39 -3.44 -18.30
CA TYR A 311 -8.58 -2.33 -17.35
C TYR A 311 -9.17 -2.82 -16.03
N LEU A 312 -10.25 -3.59 -16.10
CA LEU A 312 -10.86 -4.17 -14.90
C LEU A 312 -9.90 -5.12 -14.18
N LEU A 313 -9.12 -5.91 -14.92
CA LEU A 313 -8.07 -6.75 -14.33
C LEU A 313 -7.03 -5.90 -13.59
N LEU A 314 -6.52 -4.84 -14.19
CA LEU A 314 -5.51 -3.98 -13.55
C LEU A 314 -6.05 -3.27 -12.30
N ILE A 315 -7.32 -2.85 -12.32
CA ILE A 315 -8.01 -2.32 -11.13
C ILE A 315 -8.09 -3.40 -10.03
N ALA A 316 -8.49 -4.63 -10.38
CA ALA A 316 -8.55 -5.74 -9.43
C ALA A 316 -7.17 -6.04 -8.82
N LEU A 317 -6.10 -6.05 -9.63
CA LEU A 317 -4.73 -6.28 -9.18
C LEU A 317 -4.22 -5.18 -8.25
N GLN A 318 -4.55 -3.91 -8.54
CA GLN A 318 -4.24 -2.78 -7.66
C GLN A 318 -4.92 -2.94 -6.28
N ASN A 319 -6.18 -3.38 -6.25
CA ASN A 319 -6.91 -3.61 -5.00
C ASN A 319 -6.46 -4.87 -4.27
N TYR A 320 -6.07 -5.93 -5.00
CA TYR A 320 -5.42 -7.10 -4.44
C TYR A 320 -4.12 -6.75 -3.70
N TYR A 321 -3.27 -5.90 -4.30
CA TYR A 321 -2.06 -5.39 -3.65
C TYR A 321 -2.38 -4.63 -2.36
N ARG A 322 -3.36 -3.70 -2.42
CA ARG A 322 -3.81 -2.93 -1.25
C ARG A 322 -4.33 -3.83 -0.14
N LEU A 323 -5.08 -4.88 -0.48
CA LEU A 323 -5.64 -5.82 0.48
C LEU A 323 -4.55 -6.63 1.19
N ILE A 324 -3.58 -7.16 0.45
CA ILE A 324 -2.41 -7.86 1.03
C ILE A 324 -1.61 -6.94 1.96
N GLU A 325 -1.38 -5.70 1.52
CA GLU A 325 -0.68 -4.71 2.33
C GLU A 325 -1.46 -4.43 3.63
N LYS A 326 -2.78 -4.23 3.55
CA LYS A 326 -3.65 -4.03 4.72
C LYS A 326 -3.63 -5.22 5.68
N ILE A 327 -3.74 -6.44 5.18
CA ILE A 327 -3.64 -7.68 5.99
C ILE A 327 -2.31 -7.71 6.74
N THR A 328 -1.21 -7.48 6.02
CA THR A 328 0.13 -7.54 6.58
C THR A 328 0.34 -6.52 7.69
N LEU A 329 -0.07 -5.27 7.45
CA LEU A 329 0.10 -4.18 8.41
C LEU A 329 -0.80 -4.34 9.62
N ASN A 330 -2.06 -4.75 9.44
CA ASN A 330 -2.99 -4.93 10.56
C ASN A 330 -2.57 -6.07 11.48
N LEU A 331 -2.15 -7.22 10.92
CA LEU A 331 -1.63 -8.32 11.72
C LEU A 331 -0.36 -7.93 12.48
N TYR A 332 0.51 -7.12 11.86
CA TYR A 332 1.71 -6.63 12.52
C TYR A 332 1.38 -5.66 13.67
N ASP A 333 0.50 -4.68 13.44
CA ASP A 333 0.08 -3.74 14.49
C ASP A 333 -0.56 -4.49 15.68
N LEU A 334 -1.34 -5.55 15.41
CA LEU A 334 -1.92 -6.42 16.44
C LEU A 334 -0.87 -7.20 17.21
N LYS A 335 0.12 -7.76 16.51
CA LYS A 335 1.27 -8.46 17.10
C LYS A 335 2.10 -7.55 18.01
N GLU A 336 2.38 -6.32 17.59
CA GLU A 336 3.21 -5.38 18.34
C GLU A 336 2.45 -4.66 19.48
N GLY A 337 1.13 -4.82 19.55
CA GLY A 337 0.32 -4.24 20.61
C GLY A 337 0.33 -2.71 20.64
N GLN A 338 0.49 -2.05 19.48
CA GLN A 338 0.57 -0.58 19.37
C GLN A 338 -0.79 0.12 19.56
N TRP A 339 -1.45 -0.10 20.72
CA TRP A 339 -2.79 0.37 21.02
C TRP A 339 -2.83 1.17 22.34
N HIS A 340 -3.54 2.30 22.36
CA HIS A 340 -3.59 3.22 23.51
C HIS A 340 -4.79 2.98 24.44
N TYR A 341 -4.93 1.83 25.12
CA TYR A 341 -5.99 1.63 26.14
C TYR A 341 -5.56 0.67 27.27
N ASN A 342 -6.34 0.52 28.36
CA ASN A 342 -5.93 -0.03 29.67
C ASN A 342 -6.34 -1.48 30.02
N ASP A 343 -7.09 -2.22 29.19
CA ASP A 343 -7.54 -3.58 29.56
C ASP A 343 -6.48 -4.67 29.25
N THR A 344 -5.94 -5.39 30.24
CA THR A 344 -4.71 -6.20 30.07
C THR A 344 -4.94 -7.63 29.58
N ILE A 345 -6.06 -8.27 29.92
CA ILE A 345 -6.26 -9.71 29.63
C ILE A 345 -6.76 -9.95 28.21
N ILE A 346 -7.82 -9.23 27.80
CA ILE A 346 -8.38 -9.34 26.44
C ILE A 346 -7.31 -8.95 25.40
N LYS A 347 -6.46 -7.98 25.72
CA LYS A 347 -5.31 -7.63 24.90
C LYS A 347 -4.35 -8.80 24.69
N GLN A 348 -3.99 -9.52 25.75
CA GLN A 348 -3.03 -10.61 25.63
C GLN A 348 -3.58 -11.72 24.73
N THR A 349 -4.87 -12.06 24.84
CA THR A 349 -5.49 -13.06 23.96
C THR A 349 -5.50 -12.62 22.50
N ILE A 350 -5.79 -11.35 22.20
CA ILE A 350 -5.74 -10.81 20.84
C ILE A 350 -4.31 -10.81 20.30
N VAL A 351 -3.32 -10.41 21.11
CA VAL A 351 -1.90 -10.41 20.74
C VAL A 351 -1.41 -11.82 20.44
N ASP A 352 -1.66 -12.80 21.33
CA ASP A 352 -1.23 -14.19 21.18
C ASP A 352 -1.81 -14.83 19.90
N ALA A 353 -3.09 -14.58 19.61
CA ALA A 353 -3.72 -15.02 18.37
C ALA A 353 -3.08 -14.36 17.13
N SER A 354 -2.74 -13.08 17.24
CA SER A 354 -2.17 -12.29 16.15
C SER A 354 -0.71 -12.64 15.85
N ILE A 355 0.08 -13.04 16.85
CA ILE A 355 1.44 -13.56 16.64
C ILE A 355 1.39 -14.78 15.71
N ASN A 356 0.56 -15.76 16.04
CA ASN A 356 0.42 -16.98 15.24
C ASN A 356 -0.12 -16.69 13.83
N ALA A 357 -1.11 -15.79 13.72
CA ALA A 357 -1.68 -15.39 12.44
C ALA A 357 -0.67 -14.64 11.56
N PHE A 358 0.09 -13.70 12.14
CA PHE A 358 1.14 -12.97 11.42
C PHE A 358 2.26 -13.87 10.95
N ASP A 359 2.76 -14.76 11.83
CA ASP A 359 3.85 -15.66 11.49
C ASP A 359 3.42 -16.64 10.39
N LYS A 360 2.21 -17.20 10.46
CA LYS A 360 1.62 -18.05 9.40
C LYS A 360 1.44 -17.29 8.09
N TRP A 361 0.92 -16.06 8.15
CA TRP A 361 0.71 -15.19 7.00
C TRP A 361 2.02 -14.95 6.24
N ILE A 362 3.04 -14.50 6.98
CA ILE A 362 4.31 -14.06 6.42
C ILE A 362 5.20 -15.22 5.95
N THR A 363 5.09 -16.41 6.54
CA THR A 363 5.95 -17.56 6.20
C THR A 363 5.37 -18.49 5.14
N LEU A 364 4.03 -18.51 4.98
CA LEU A 364 3.37 -19.47 4.10
C LEU A 364 2.31 -18.81 3.22
N GLU A 365 1.28 -18.22 3.83
CA GLU A 365 0.07 -17.83 3.09
C GLU A 365 0.32 -16.73 2.06
N LEU A 366 1.25 -15.81 2.32
CA LEU A 366 1.58 -14.71 1.41
C LEU A 366 2.19 -15.20 0.09
N GLU A 367 3.14 -16.14 0.14
CA GLU A 367 3.75 -16.73 -1.06
C GLU A 367 2.72 -17.55 -1.84
N GLU A 368 1.94 -18.38 -1.14
CA GLU A 368 0.87 -19.16 -1.77
C GLU A 368 -0.18 -18.27 -2.43
N SER A 369 -0.54 -17.15 -1.82
CA SER A 369 -1.48 -16.18 -2.37
C SER A 369 -0.92 -15.55 -3.66
N CYS A 370 0.35 -15.13 -3.67
CA CYS A 370 0.98 -14.60 -4.89
C CYS A 370 1.08 -15.66 -6.00
N LYS A 371 1.38 -16.92 -5.64
CA LYS A 371 1.41 -18.03 -6.59
C LYS A 371 0.04 -18.29 -7.21
N ARG A 372 -1.01 -18.41 -6.39
CA ARG A 372 -2.40 -18.59 -6.87
C ARG A 372 -2.84 -17.46 -7.79
N LEU A 373 -2.53 -16.22 -7.42
CA LEU A 373 -2.82 -15.04 -8.25
C LEU A 373 -2.27 -15.22 -9.68
N PHE A 374 -0.99 -15.56 -9.82
CA PHE A 374 -0.40 -15.71 -11.15
C PHE A 374 -0.88 -16.95 -11.89
N GLU A 375 -1.14 -18.05 -11.19
CA GLU A 375 -1.77 -19.25 -11.78
C GLU A 375 -3.15 -18.91 -12.36
N LEU A 376 -3.94 -18.06 -11.70
CA LEU A 376 -5.21 -17.55 -12.19
C LEU A 376 -5.01 -16.69 -13.45
N ILE A 377 -4.18 -15.65 -13.37
CA ILE A 377 -3.95 -14.68 -14.46
C ILE A 377 -3.45 -15.35 -15.75
N PHE A 378 -2.55 -16.31 -15.62
CA PHE A 378 -1.89 -16.95 -16.75
C PHE A 378 -2.47 -18.33 -17.10
N GLU A 379 -3.49 -18.80 -16.38
CA GLU A 379 -4.17 -20.09 -16.60
C GLU A 379 -3.18 -21.28 -16.67
N GLY A 380 -2.08 -21.23 -15.93
CA GLY A 380 -1.00 -22.21 -15.98
C GLY A 380 -0.24 -22.29 -17.32
N LYS A 381 -0.43 -21.33 -18.22
CA LYS A 381 0.28 -21.22 -19.51
C LYS A 381 1.55 -20.37 -19.38
N PRO A 382 2.50 -20.50 -20.33
CA PRO A 382 3.64 -19.60 -20.40
C PRO A 382 3.16 -18.13 -20.45
N VAL A 383 3.76 -17.28 -19.63
CA VAL A 383 3.42 -15.84 -19.54
C VAL A 383 3.63 -15.13 -20.88
N SER A 384 4.53 -15.64 -21.71
CA SER A 384 4.84 -15.19 -23.06
C SER A 384 3.70 -15.41 -24.05
N GLU A 385 2.77 -16.33 -23.77
CA GLU A 385 1.60 -16.56 -24.63
C GLU A 385 0.39 -15.69 -24.23
N SER A 386 0.40 -15.11 -23.01
CA SER A 386 -0.73 -14.35 -22.50
C SER A 386 -0.78 -12.92 -23.03
N LYS A 387 -1.95 -12.48 -23.51
CA LYS A 387 -2.20 -11.08 -23.86
C LYS A 387 -2.18 -10.14 -22.65
N LYS A 388 -2.34 -10.67 -21.44
CA LYS A 388 -2.36 -9.90 -20.19
C LYS A 388 -0.96 -9.56 -19.68
N PHE A 389 0.06 -10.20 -20.26
CA PHE A 389 1.45 -10.08 -19.83
C PHE A 389 1.91 -8.64 -19.67
N THR A 390 1.75 -7.80 -20.70
CA THR A 390 2.29 -6.44 -20.70
C THR A 390 1.72 -5.59 -19.56
N GLY A 391 0.40 -5.63 -19.34
CA GLY A 391 -0.25 -4.90 -18.26
C GLY A 391 0.17 -5.39 -16.88
N VAL A 392 0.20 -6.71 -16.67
CA VAL A 392 0.63 -7.33 -15.39
C VAL A 392 2.10 -7.02 -15.11
N PHE A 393 2.94 -7.07 -16.14
CA PHE A 393 4.36 -6.74 -16.06
C PHE A 393 4.57 -5.27 -15.65
N GLU A 394 3.85 -4.34 -16.26
CA GLU A 394 3.90 -2.92 -15.90
C GLU A 394 3.40 -2.68 -14.46
N TRP A 395 2.30 -3.35 -14.06
CA TRP A 395 1.74 -3.27 -12.71
C TRP A 395 2.75 -3.69 -11.64
N ILE A 396 3.33 -4.89 -11.73
CA ILE A 396 4.29 -5.40 -10.73
C ILE A 396 5.49 -4.47 -10.59
N ASN A 397 6.01 -3.97 -11.72
CA ASN A 397 7.18 -3.10 -11.71
C ASN A 397 6.87 -1.66 -11.29
N SER A 398 5.60 -1.27 -11.16
CA SER A 398 5.23 0.07 -10.72
C SER A 398 5.52 0.33 -9.23
N TYR A 399 5.63 -0.71 -8.42
CA TYR A 399 5.92 -0.61 -6.99
C TYR A 399 7.44 -0.54 -6.74
N SER A 400 7.94 0.65 -6.40
CA SER A 400 9.38 0.88 -6.19
C SER A 400 9.82 0.62 -4.76
N LYS A 401 10.84 -0.25 -4.60
CA LYS A 401 11.53 -0.46 -3.31
C LYS A 401 12.05 0.87 -2.72
N GLN A 402 12.35 1.86 -3.58
CA GLN A 402 12.87 3.18 -3.16
C GLN A 402 11.84 4.02 -2.40
N GLN A 403 10.54 3.86 -2.69
CA GLN A 403 9.48 4.66 -2.06
C GLN A 403 9.25 4.29 -0.58
N TYR A 404 9.73 3.12 -0.14
CA TYR A 404 9.48 2.61 1.21
C TYR A 404 10.55 3.02 2.23
N GLY A 405 11.69 3.58 1.83
CA GLY A 405 12.83 3.85 2.73
C GLY A 405 12.50 4.76 3.94
N ASN A 406 11.48 5.62 3.83
CA ASN A 406 11.08 6.56 4.88
C ASN A 406 9.71 6.26 5.51
N ASN A 407 9.05 5.15 5.13
CA ASN A 407 7.70 4.84 5.61
C ASN A 407 7.72 4.06 6.92
N LYS A 408 6.70 4.27 7.76
CA LYS A 408 6.43 3.37 8.91
C LYS A 408 6.28 1.94 8.38
N TYR A 409 7.01 1.00 8.97
CA TYR A 409 7.03 -0.42 8.59
C TYR A 409 7.56 -0.71 7.18
N SER A 410 8.58 0.03 6.75
CA SER A 410 9.28 -0.15 5.47
C SER A 410 9.69 -1.61 5.19
N GLU A 411 10.23 -2.31 6.20
CA GLU A 411 10.67 -3.70 6.09
C GLU A 411 9.54 -4.66 5.71
N LEU A 412 8.34 -4.49 6.27
CA LEU A 412 7.18 -5.34 5.98
C LEU A 412 6.66 -5.13 4.56
N ARG A 413 6.58 -3.86 4.14
CA ARG A 413 6.17 -3.50 2.77
C ARG A 413 7.17 -4.04 1.74
N LEU A 414 8.47 -3.93 2.04
CA LEU A 414 9.52 -4.53 1.22
C LEU A 414 9.42 -6.06 1.19
N LYS A 415 9.09 -6.71 2.30
CA LYS A 415 8.92 -8.17 2.35
C LYS A 415 7.84 -8.65 1.40
N PHE A 416 6.66 -8.03 1.42
CA PHE A 416 5.60 -8.37 0.48
C PHE A 416 6.01 -8.11 -0.97
N LEU A 417 6.56 -6.92 -1.26
CA LEU A 417 7.00 -6.58 -2.60
C LEU A 417 8.04 -7.58 -3.13
N ASN A 418 8.95 -8.07 -2.28
CA ASN A 418 9.91 -9.11 -2.64
C ASN A 418 9.20 -10.43 -2.97
N VAL A 419 8.26 -10.90 -2.14
CA VAL A 419 7.51 -12.15 -2.41
C VAL A 419 6.73 -12.07 -3.73
N LEU A 420 6.08 -10.94 -4.01
CA LEU A 420 5.37 -10.72 -5.28
C LEU A 420 6.33 -10.78 -6.47
N ASN A 421 7.46 -10.07 -6.39
CA ASN A 421 8.48 -10.05 -7.44
C ASN A 421 9.10 -11.43 -7.66
N GLU A 422 9.52 -12.13 -6.59
CA GLU A 422 10.12 -13.46 -6.66
C GLU A 422 9.15 -14.50 -7.24
N SER A 423 7.88 -14.44 -6.86
CA SER A 423 6.84 -15.33 -7.40
C SER A 423 6.66 -15.14 -8.91
N PHE A 424 6.67 -13.89 -9.38
CA PHE A 424 6.59 -13.59 -10.81
C PHE A 424 7.87 -13.91 -11.56
N GLU A 425 9.03 -13.66 -10.96
CA GLU A 425 10.35 -14.00 -11.53
C GLU A 425 10.49 -15.49 -11.79
N LYS A 426 10.03 -16.35 -10.86
CA LYS A 426 9.99 -17.81 -11.06
C LYS A 426 9.24 -18.18 -12.34
N LEU A 427 8.14 -17.50 -12.67
CA LEU A 427 7.37 -17.74 -13.90
C LEU A 427 8.11 -17.26 -15.15
N LEU A 428 8.73 -16.07 -15.09
CA LEU A 428 9.55 -15.56 -16.19
C LEU A 428 10.71 -16.52 -16.52
N ILE A 429 11.37 -17.05 -15.49
CA ILE A 429 12.52 -17.95 -15.62
C ILE A 429 12.13 -19.30 -16.25
N GLN A 430 10.91 -19.78 -15.98
CA GLN A 430 10.39 -21.05 -16.50
C GLN A 430 9.90 -20.94 -17.96
N ASP A 431 9.73 -19.73 -18.49
CA ASP A 431 9.15 -19.49 -19.80
C ASP A 431 10.23 -19.23 -20.87
N SER A 432 10.51 -20.24 -21.68
CA SER A 432 11.49 -20.14 -22.78
C SER A 432 11.16 -19.08 -23.85
N GLY A 433 9.88 -18.70 -24.03
CA GLY A 433 9.44 -17.72 -25.03
C GLY A 433 9.59 -16.27 -24.56
N ILE A 434 9.89 -16.05 -23.29
CA ILE A 434 9.79 -14.74 -22.66
C ILE A 434 10.77 -13.71 -23.23
N LYS A 435 11.99 -14.15 -23.59
CA LYS A 435 13.03 -13.30 -24.16
C LYS A 435 12.60 -12.67 -25.47
N ILE A 436 11.97 -13.48 -26.34
CA ILE A 436 11.43 -13.05 -27.64
C ILE A 436 10.30 -12.06 -27.45
N LYS A 437 9.43 -12.30 -26.46
CA LYS A 437 8.33 -11.38 -26.16
C LYS A 437 8.86 -10.03 -25.68
N PHE A 438 9.82 -10.04 -24.77
CA PHE A 438 10.45 -8.82 -24.26
C PHE A 438 11.13 -8.01 -25.36
N THR A 439 11.84 -8.67 -26.28
CA THR A 439 12.47 -7.98 -27.42
C THR A 439 11.48 -7.28 -28.34
N LYS A 440 10.24 -7.77 -28.41
CA LYS A 440 9.20 -7.24 -29.31
C LYS A 440 8.28 -6.20 -28.67
N GLU A 441 7.93 -6.38 -27.40
CA GLU A 441 6.81 -5.65 -26.77
C GLU A 441 7.23 -4.55 -25.78
N ILE A 442 8.47 -4.57 -25.28
CA ILE A 442 8.91 -3.57 -24.28
C ILE A 442 9.55 -2.34 -24.93
N THR A 443 8.93 -1.20 -24.63
CA THR A 443 9.41 0.15 -24.97
C THR A 443 10.06 0.83 -23.77
N ILE A 444 10.79 1.91 -24.00
CA ILE A 444 11.58 2.56 -22.95
C ILE A 444 10.71 3.22 -21.88
N GLU A 445 9.50 3.64 -22.25
CA GLU A 445 8.51 4.25 -21.37
C GLU A 445 7.99 3.25 -20.31
N LYS A 446 8.16 1.95 -20.56
CA LYS A 446 7.68 0.86 -19.70
C LYS A 446 8.78 0.27 -18.82
N ILE A 447 10.01 0.77 -18.93
CA ILE A 447 11.18 0.24 -18.24
C ILE A 447 11.48 1.08 -17.01
N ASN A 448 11.79 0.40 -15.91
CA ASN A 448 12.46 0.97 -14.75
C ASN A 448 13.56 0.00 -14.26
N TRP A 449 14.23 0.33 -13.16
CA TRP A 449 15.32 -0.50 -12.67
C TRP A 449 14.85 -1.89 -12.18
N GLN A 450 13.63 -2.03 -11.65
CA GLN A 450 13.11 -3.34 -11.23
C GLN A 450 12.83 -4.27 -12.41
N VAL A 451 12.51 -3.71 -13.58
CA VAL A 451 12.40 -4.47 -14.83
C VAL A 451 13.74 -5.16 -15.12
N PHE A 452 14.84 -4.42 -15.05
CA PHE A 452 16.16 -5.00 -15.32
C PHE A 452 16.60 -6.06 -14.31
N GLU A 453 16.29 -5.89 -13.02
CA GLU A 453 16.54 -6.90 -11.98
C GLU A 453 15.95 -8.27 -12.39
N LYS A 454 14.69 -8.29 -12.83
CA LYS A 454 14.01 -9.52 -13.30
C LYS A 454 14.61 -10.07 -14.59
N LEU A 455 14.89 -9.20 -15.55
CA LEU A 455 15.41 -9.61 -16.86
C LEU A 455 16.83 -10.18 -16.78
N ILE A 456 17.65 -9.67 -15.84
CA ILE A 456 18.95 -10.24 -15.55
C ILE A 456 18.82 -11.66 -15.00
N LYS A 457 17.86 -11.92 -14.10
CA LYS A 457 17.58 -13.28 -13.60
C LYS A 457 17.15 -14.24 -14.71
N VAL A 458 16.31 -13.78 -15.64
CA VAL A 458 15.96 -14.54 -16.86
C VAL A 458 17.20 -14.82 -17.72
N PHE A 459 18.09 -13.84 -17.87
CA PHE A 459 19.36 -14.00 -18.60
C PHE A 459 20.33 -14.96 -17.90
N GLU A 460 20.34 -15.02 -16.56
CA GLU A 460 21.20 -15.93 -15.77
C GLU A 460 20.84 -17.41 -15.92
N ASN A 461 19.55 -17.72 -16.11
CA ASN A 461 19.05 -19.10 -16.06
C ASN A 461 19.52 -19.97 -17.24
N GLU A 462 19.71 -19.37 -18.42
CA GLU A 462 20.23 -20.08 -19.60
C GLU A 462 21.64 -19.62 -19.91
N LYS A 463 22.61 -20.55 -19.95
CA LYS A 463 24.01 -20.23 -20.24
C LYS A 463 24.12 -19.44 -21.55
N SER A 464 24.61 -18.19 -21.44
CA SER A 464 25.20 -17.38 -22.52
C SER A 464 24.31 -17.11 -23.74
N ASP A 465 23.12 -16.54 -23.53
CA ASP A 465 22.35 -15.92 -24.61
C ASP A 465 22.87 -14.51 -24.93
N SER A 466 23.94 -14.44 -25.73
CA SER A 466 24.60 -13.17 -26.04
C SER A 466 23.68 -12.17 -26.75
N LEU A 467 22.72 -12.64 -27.57
CA LEU A 467 21.78 -11.78 -28.28
C LEU A 467 20.81 -11.09 -27.31
N PHE A 468 20.25 -11.85 -26.37
CA PHE A 468 19.40 -11.26 -25.34
C PHE A 468 20.19 -10.33 -24.41
N GLY A 469 21.41 -10.71 -24.03
CA GLY A 469 22.26 -9.86 -23.22
C GLY A 469 22.64 -8.54 -23.92
N ASP A 470 22.94 -8.57 -25.22
CA ASP A 470 23.19 -7.36 -26.01
C ASP A 470 21.95 -6.46 -26.07
N PHE A 471 20.76 -7.05 -26.28
CA PHE A 471 19.49 -6.32 -26.21
C PHE A 471 19.28 -5.66 -24.83
N LEU A 472 19.53 -6.37 -23.73
CA LEU A 472 19.40 -5.81 -22.38
C LEU A 472 20.36 -4.64 -22.16
N TYR A 473 21.60 -4.75 -22.66
CA TYR A 473 22.59 -3.69 -22.56
C TYR A 473 22.15 -2.44 -23.33
N GLU A 474 21.65 -2.60 -24.55
CA GLU A 474 21.13 -1.49 -25.35
C GLU A 474 19.92 -0.83 -24.68
N LYS A 475 19.02 -1.62 -24.08
CA LYS A 475 17.88 -1.09 -23.31
C LYS A 475 18.33 -0.35 -22.05
N TYR A 476 19.36 -0.83 -21.36
CA TYR A 476 19.97 -0.09 -20.25
C TYR A 476 20.50 1.27 -20.70
N ALA A 477 21.23 1.32 -21.82
CA ALA A 477 21.76 2.57 -22.37
C ALA A 477 20.64 3.56 -22.70
N GLN A 478 19.59 3.09 -23.40
CA GLN A 478 18.39 3.88 -23.69
C GLN A 478 17.69 4.37 -22.41
N TYR A 479 17.68 3.55 -21.35
CA TYR A 479 16.98 3.91 -20.11
C TYR A 479 17.73 5.01 -19.38
N ILE A 480 19.06 4.88 -19.25
CA ILE A 480 19.92 5.92 -18.68
C ILE A 480 19.77 7.23 -19.47
N GLU A 481 19.65 7.15 -20.80
CA GLU A 481 19.46 8.33 -21.65
C GLU A 481 18.10 9.01 -21.47
N SER A 482 17.05 8.25 -21.17
CA SER A 482 15.69 8.75 -21.03
C SER A 482 15.48 9.75 -19.88
N ASP A 483 14.36 10.48 -19.93
CA ASP A 483 13.87 11.31 -18.82
C ASP A 483 13.31 10.50 -17.65
N ASN A 484 13.01 9.22 -17.87
CA ASN A 484 12.49 8.29 -16.87
C ASN A 484 13.60 7.75 -15.95
N PHE A 485 14.88 8.03 -16.25
CA PHE A 485 15.98 7.60 -15.41
C PHE A 485 15.94 8.28 -14.04
N THR A 486 15.51 7.52 -13.03
CA THR A 486 15.51 7.96 -11.63
C THR A 486 16.54 7.18 -10.83
N TRP A 487 17.59 7.87 -10.39
CA TRP A 487 18.60 7.34 -9.47
C TRP A 487 19.01 8.46 -8.51
N ASN A 488 18.69 8.31 -7.22
CA ASN A 488 18.90 9.37 -6.23
C ASN A 488 19.75 8.88 -5.07
N ILE A 489 21.06 9.06 -5.20
CA ILE A 489 22.03 8.58 -4.21
C ILE A 489 22.21 9.52 -3.01
N GLU A 490 21.77 10.78 -3.15
CA GLU A 490 21.92 11.84 -2.14
C GLU A 490 21.18 11.52 -0.83
N LEU A 491 20.25 10.55 -0.85
CA LEU A 491 19.43 10.24 0.32
C LEU A 491 20.01 9.16 1.24
N LEU A 492 20.72 8.11 0.77
CA LEU A 492 20.95 6.94 1.65
C LEU A 492 22.24 6.09 1.50
N TYR A 493 23.12 6.23 0.48
CA TYR A 493 24.25 5.28 0.21
C TYR A 493 23.99 3.85 0.72
N ASN A 494 23.04 3.16 0.10
CA ASN A 494 22.53 1.87 0.58
C ASN A 494 22.59 0.78 -0.50
N ASP A 495 22.38 -0.46 -0.08
CA ASP A 495 22.45 -1.65 -0.94
C ASP A 495 21.48 -1.58 -2.12
N VAL A 496 20.31 -0.94 -1.96
CA VAL A 496 19.32 -0.81 -3.05
C VAL A 496 19.90 -0.04 -4.24
N PHE A 497 20.61 1.06 -4.01
CA PHE A 497 21.23 1.85 -5.09
C PHE A 497 22.50 1.19 -5.65
N ILE A 498 23.29 0.55 -4.79
CA ILE A 498 24.49 -0.19 -5.21
C ILE A 498 24.11 -1.37 -6.10
N ASN A 499 23.08 -2.13 -5.73
CA ASN A 499 22.61 -3.29 -6.51
C ASN A 499 22.11 -2.89 -7.91
N GLN A 500 21.49 -1.72 -8.05
CA GLN A 500 21.08 -1.22 -9.37
C GLN A 500 22.26 -1.00 -10.33
N ALA A 501 23.38 -0.45 -9.82
CA ALA A 501 24.60 -0.29 -10.61
C ALA A 501 25.29 -1.64 -10.85
N TYR A 502 25.34 -2.50 -9.82
CA TYR A 502 25.90 -3.85 -9.90
C TYR A 502 25.24 -4.71 -10.98
N HIS A 503 23.92 -4.63 -11.12
CA HIS A 503 23.17 -5.35 -12.15
C HIS A 503 23.64 -5.03 -13.58
N LEU A 504 23.88 -3.76 -13.90
CA LEU A 504 24.43 -3.36 -15.19
C LEU A 504 25.86 -3.90 -15.37
N SER A 505 26.70 -3.83 -14.33
CA SER A 505 28.06 -4.37 -14.35
C SER A 505 28.06 -5.87 -14.59
N TYR A 506 27.23 -6.59 -13.85
CA TYR A 506 27.07 -8.03 -13.96
C TYR A 506 26.73 -8.43 -15.40
N LEU A 507 25.72 -7.79 -16.00
CA LEU A 507 25.36 -7.99 -17.40
C LEU A 507 26.58 -7.79 -18.32
N MET A 508 27.29 -6.66 -18.19
CA MET A 508 28.47 -6.36 -19.02
C MET A 508 29.60 -7.39 -18.84
N THR A 509 29.77 -7.99 -17.65
CA THR A 509 30.80 -9.03 -17.45
C THR A 509 30.49 -10.34 -18.18
N LYS A 510 29.22 -10.58 -18.55
CA LYS A 510 28.79 -11.76 -19.31
C LYS A 510 28.84 -11.53 -20.82
N LEU A 511 29.02 -10.28 -21.26
CA LEU A 511 29.08 -9.91 -22.66
C LEU A 511 30.54 -9.77 -23.16
N PRO A 512 30.79 -9.99 -24.47
CA PRO A 512 32.05 -9.63 -25.09
C PRO A 512 32.35 -8.13 -24.95
N ASP A 513 33.64 -7.78 -24.98
CA ASP A 513 34.12 -6.40 -24.97
C ASP A 513 33.64 -5.53 -23.80
N THR A 514 33.49 -6.12 -22.60
CA THR A 514 33.04 -5.45 -21.36
C THR A 514 33.59 -4.02 -21.18
N MET A 515 34.91 -3.84 -21.30
CA MET A 515 35.55 -2.53 -21.10
C MET A 515 35.22 -1.51 -22.20
N LYS A 516 35.05 -1.98 -23.44
CA LYS A 516 34.63 -1.11 -24.55
C LYS A 516 33.18 -0.65 -24.34
N ARG A 517 32.32 -1.53 -23.85
CA ARG A 517 30.92 -1.22 -23.52
C ARG A 517 30.81 -0.21 -22.38
N TRP A 518 31.54 -0.43 -21.29
CA TRP A 518 31.54 0.51 -20.17
C TRP A 518 32.13 1.88 -20.56
N SER A 519 33.29 1.89 -21.22
CA SER A 519 33.90 3.16 -21.68
C SER A 519 33.05 3.89 -22.71
N GLY A 520 32.28 3.17 -23.53
CA GLY A 520 31.25 3.74 -24.41
C GLY A 520 30.16 4.49 -23.66
N LEU A 521 29.55 3.84 -22.65
CA LEU A 521 28.56 4.49 -21.77
C LEU A 521 29.15 5.69 -21.04
N PHE A 522 30.36 5.55 -20.49
CA PHE A 522 31.01 6.65 -19.79
C PHE A 522 31.21 7.84 -20.72
N LYS A 523 31.72 7.64 -21.94
CA LYS A 523 31.88 8.72 -22.93
C LYS A 523 30.55 9.39 -23.31
N GLN A 524 29.47 8.62 -23.38
CA GLN A 524 28.14 9.15 -23.70
C GLN A 524 27.58 10.04 -22.59
N PHE A 525 27.72 9.63 -21.32
CA PHE A 525 27.11 10.33 -20.19
C PHE A 525 28.07 11.25 -19.41
N LYS A 526 29.36 11.26 -19.75
CA LYS A 526 30.36 12.13 -19.14
C LYS A 526 29.93 13.59 -19.25
N CYS A 527 29.78 14.25 -18.10
CA CYS A 527 29.50 15.68 -18.07
C CYS A 527 30.81 16.47 -18.09
N TRP A 528 30.84 17.55 -18.86
CA TRP A 528 31.94 18.49 -18.90
C TRP A 528 31.67 19.64 -17.93
N SER A 529 32.66 19.96 -17.09
CA SER A 529 32.61 21.08 -16.16
C SER A 529 33.89 21.88 -16.29
N GLU A 530 33.77 23.20 -16.38
CA GLU A 530 34.91 24.10 -16.45
C GLU A 530 35.47 24.45 -15.05
N GLY A 531 34.78 24.05 -13.97
CA GLY A 531 35.24 24.25 -12.58
C GLY A 531 34.87 25.60 -11.96
N TRP A 532 34.19 26.47 -12.69
CA TRP A 532 33.69 27.77 -12.22
C TRP A 532 32.17 27.74 -12.18
N ASP A 533 31.58 28.33 -11.14
CA ASP A 533 30.13 28.40 -10.95
C ASP A 533 29.52 29.35 -12.00
N THR A 534 29.00 28.80 -13.10
CA THR A 534 28.29 29.61 -14.08
C THR A 534 26.84 29.75 -13.62
N ALA A 535 26.28 30.96 -13.70
CA ALA A 535 24.91 31.28 -13.29
C ALA A 535 23.79 30.50 -14.02
N ASN A 536 24.15 29.55 -14.89
CA ASN A 536 23.23 28.63 -15.55
C ASN A 536 23.06 27.37 -14.72
N ASN A 537 21.81 27.09 -14.34
CA ASN A 537 21.38 25.91 -13.59
C ASN A 537 22.15 24.64 -13.96
N TYR A 538 22.90 24.11 -12.99
CA TYR A 538 23.63 22.86 -13.08
C TYR A 538 22.69 21.70 -13.48
N ASP A 539 23.07 20.89 -14.49
CA ASP A 539 22.28 19.73 -14.91
C ASP A 539 22.52 18.53 -13.98
N TYR A 540 21.82 18.54 -12.85
CA TYR A 540 21.82 17.43 -11.89
C TYR A 540 21.39 16.10 -12.51
N LYS A 541 20.53 16.09 -13.54
CA LYS A 541 20.09 14.86 -14.19
C LYS A 541 21.25 14.24 -14.97
N ALA A 542 21.98 15.04 -15.74
CA ALA A 542 23.14 14.57 -16.48
C ALA A 542 24.23 14.04 -15.53
N ARG A 543 24.51 14.75 -14.43
CA ARG A 543 25.52 14.28 -13.44
C ARG A 543 25.13 12.94 -12.82
N ARG A 544 23.87 12.75 -12.44
CA ARG A 544 23.39 11.47 -11.88
C ARG A 544 23.60 10.30 -12.86
N LYS A 545 23.42 10.52 -14.17
CA LYS A 545 23.71 9.50 -15.20
C LYS A 545 25.20 9.15 -15.25
N GLU A 546 26.08 10.15 -15.22
CA GLU A 546 27.54 9.94 -15.15
C GLU A 546 27.93 9.12 -13.92
N ILE A 547 27.46 9.53 -12.75
CA ILE A 547 27.81 8.89 -11.47
C ILE A 547 27.29 7.44 -11.43
N PHE A 548 26.10 7.18 -11.96
CA PHE A 548 25.58 5.81 -12.09
C PHE A 548 26.49 4.92 -12.94
N VAL A 549 26.97 5.42 -14.08
CA VAL A 549 27.90 4.68 -14.96
C VAL A 549 29.25 4.46 -14.30
N LEU A 550 29.73 5.42 -13.52
CA LEU A 550 30.96 5.28 -12.73
C LEU A 550 30.79 4.22 -11.63
N MET A 551 29.67 4.22 -10.90
CA MET A 551 29.33 3.17 -9.93
C MET A 551 29.29 1.79 -10.59
N ALA A 552 28.69 1.68 -11.78
CA ALA A 552 28.71 0.44 -12.54
C ALA A 552 30.15 0.03 -12.92
N GLY A 553 31.04 1.00 -13.19
CA GLY A 553 32.47 0.74 -13.33
C GLY A 553 33.06 0.10 -12.07
N VAL A 554 32.80 0.67 -10.90
CA VAL A 554 33.35 0.15 -9.63
C VAL A 554 32.86 -1.27 -9.39
N CYS A 555 31.59 -1.54 -9.65
CA CYS A 555 31.01 -2.87 -9.59
C CYS A 555 31.63 -3.85 -10.61
N LEU A 556 32.15 -3.40 -11.77
CA LEU A 556 32.93 -4.27 -12.67
C LEU A 556 34.24 -4.73 -12.03
N SER A 557 34.95 -3.81 -11.38
CA SER A 557 36.17 -4.15 -10.63
C SER A 557 35.86 -5.17 -9.52
N TYR A 558 34.79 -4.93 -8.74
CA TYR A 558 34.28 -5.87 -7.75
C TYR A 558 33.98 -7.26 -8.35
N SER A 559 33.26 -7.32 -9.48
CA SER A 559 32.95 -8.60 -10.16
C SER A 559 34.21 -9.33 -10.64
N TYR A 560 35.23 -8.62 -11.15
CA TYR A 560 36.49 -9.26 -11.56
C TYR A 560 37.28 -9.80 -10.37
N TYR A 561 37.25 -9.12 -9.22
CA TYR A 561 37.83 -9.67 -7.99
C TYR A 561 37.11 -10.94 -7.54
N GLN A 562 35.77 -10.96 -7.54
CA GLN A 562 35.00 -12.16 -7.23
C GLN A 562 35.33 -13.34 -8.17
N GLN A 563 35.62 -13.05 -9.43
CA GLN A 563 36.05 -14.03 -10.44
C GLN A 563 37.54 -14.42 -10.33
N LYS A 564 38.25 -13.95 -9.29
CA LYS A 564 39.69 -14.17 -9.07
C LYS A 564 40.59 -13.61 -10.19
N ASN A 565 40.12 -12.60 -10.92
CA ASN A 565 40.91 -11.90 -11.93
C ASN A 565 41.43 -10.56 -11.38
N SER A 566 42.31 -10.65 -10.37
CA SER A 566 42.81 -9.46 -9.64
C SER A 566 43.56 -8.47 -10.52
N LYS A 567 44.23 -8.93 -11.59
CA LYS A 567 44.93 -8.04 -12.53
C LYS A 567 43.94 -7.12 -13.24
N LYS A 568 42.91 -7.70 -13.86
CA LYS A 568 41.89 -6.93 -14.59
C LYS A 568 41.05 -6.09 -13.63
N ALA A 569 40.74 -6.62 -12.45
CA ALA A 569 40.03 -5.86 -11.43
C ALA A 569 40.77 -4.59 -11.02
N LYS A 570 42.10 -4.68 -10.85
CA LYS A 570 42.97 -3.56 -10.53
C LYS A 570 43.08 -2.55 -11.68
N GLU A 571 43.23 -3.02 -12.92
CA GLU A 571 43.21 -2.13 -14.11
C GLU A 571 41.94 -1.27 -14.16
N VAL A 572 40.77 -1.88 -13.92
CA VAL A 572 39.48 -1.16 -13.87
C VAL A 572 39.40 -0.23 -12.66
N PHE A 573 39.87 -0.68 -11.50
CA PHE A 573 39.90 0.11 -10.26
C PHE A 573 40.70 1.41 -10.45
N ASP A 574 41.90 1.29 -11.00
CA ASP A 574 42.83 2.39 -11.22
C ASP A 574 42.24 3.38 -12.24
N GLU A 575 41.69 2.90 -13.36
CA GLU A 575 41.05 3.73 -14.39
C GLU A 575 39.88 4.56 -13.82
N ILE A 576 39.00 3.95 -13.02
CA ILE A 576 37.86 4.66 -12.43
C ILE A 576 38.31 5.65 -11.36
N SER A 577 39.29 5.26 -10.53
CA SER A 577 39.83 6.15 -9.49
C SER A 577 40.42 7.42 -10.11
N GLU A 578 41.18 7.29 -11.20
CA GLU A 578 41.73 8.43 -11.94
C GLU A 578 40.63 9.32 -12.53
N ILE A 579 39.61 8.71 -13.17
CA ILE A 579 38.48 9.45 -13.75
C ILE A 579 37.72 10.22 -12.67
N VAL A 580 37.37 9.57 -11.56
CA VAL A 580 36.61 10.18 -10.47
C VAL A 580 37.38 11.33 -9.84
N ILE A 581 38.67 11.15 -9.56
CA ILE A 581 39.52 12.22 -9.02
C ILE A 581 39.61 13.40 -10.00
N SER A 582 39.76 13.13 -11.30
CA SER A 582 39.79 14.17 -12.33
C SER A 582 38.47 14.95 -12.40
N GLN A 583 37.34 14.25 -12.34
CA GLN A 583 36.01 14.87 -12.40
C GLN A 583 35.68 15.62 -11.13
N TYR A 584 36.00 15.05 -9.97
CA TYR A 584 35.84 15.68 -8.67
C TYR A 584 36.56 17.04 -8.60
N ARG A 585 37.81 17.11 -9.09
CA ARG A 585 38.60 18.35 -9.12
C ARG A 585 38.05 19.44 -10.03
N THR A 586 37.30 19.06 -11.05
CA THR A 586 36.71 19.99 -12.02
C THR A 586 35.25 20.30 -11.71
N ALA A 587 34.66 19.67 -10.69
CA ALA A 587 33.36 20.02 -10.15
C ALA A 587 33.51 21.17 -9.13
N SER A 588 32.56 22.11 -9.11
CA SER A 588 32.53 23.15 -8.06
C SER A 588 32.26 22.53 -6.68
N SER A 589 32.76 23.17 -5.62
CA SER A 589 32.76 22.64 -4.25
C SER A 589 31.38 22.33 -3.66
N TYR A 590 30.31 22.98 -4.13
CA TYR A 590 28.94 22.69 -3.71
C TYR A 590 28.31 21.48 -4.43
N HIS A 591 28.92 20.99 -5.50
CA HIS A 591 28.36 19.98 -6.41
C HIS A 591 29.23 18.71 -6.56
N SER A 592 30.29 18.60 -5.77
CA SER A 592 31.23 17.48 -5.81
C SER A 592 30.84 16.29 -4.91
N VAL A 593 29.72 16.43 -4.18
CA VAL A 593 29.21 15.44 -3.21
C VAL A 593 28.87 14.10 -3.87
N ASP A 594 28.43 14.09 -5.12
CA ASP A 594 28.02 12.86 -5.80
C ASP A 594 29.21 11.92 -6.09
N TYR A 595 30.38 12.46 -6.43
CA TYR A 595 31.60 11.68 -6.68
C TYR A 595 32.13 10.99 -5.44
N LYS A 596 31.82 11.54 -4.26
CA LYS A 596 32.18 10.95 -2.97
C LYS A 596 31.67 9.53 -2.88
N VAL A 597 30.46 9.29 -3.38
CA VAL A 597 29.83 7.98 -3.30
C VAL A 597 30.57 6.93 -4.14
N VAL A 598 31.05 7.30 -5.32
CA VAL A 598 31.87 6.40 -6.16
C VAL A 598 33.16 6.02 -5.45
N MET A 599 33.83 7.00 -4.82
CA MET A 599 35.06 6.74 -4.07
C MET A 599 34.82 5.92 -2.79
N LYS A 600 33.70 6.12 -2.10
CA LYS A 600 33.30 5.29 -0.97
C LYS A 600 33.15 3.83 -1.41
N LEU A 601 32.50 3.57 -2.54
CA LEU A 601 32.37 2.22 -3.07
C LEU A 601 33.73 1.64 -3.49
N LEU A 602 34.61 2.43 -4.11
CA LEU A 602 35.99 2.00 -4.42
C LEU A 602 36.74 1.58 -3.15
N ALA A 603 36.69 2.40 -2.10
CA ALA A 603 37.28 2.07 -0.80
C ALA A 603 36.71 0.75 -0.23
N HIS A 604 35.40 0.52 -0.38
CA HIS A 604 34.76 -0.72 0.03
C HIS A 604 35.27 -1.94 -0.78
N VAL A 605 35.37 -1.83 -2.10
CA VAL A 605 35.93 -2.89 -2.97
C VAL A 605 37.37 -3.21 -2.57
N LEU A 606 38.19 -2.17 -2.38
CA LEU A 606 39.58 -2.28 -1.97
C LEU A 606 39.70 -3.03 -0.66
N GLY A 607 38.89 -2.64 0.33
CA GLY A 607 38.95 -3.23 1.65
C GLY A 607 38.53 -4.69 1.71
N HIS A 608 37.65 -5.14 0.82
CA HIS A 608 37.20 -6.52 0.77
C HIS A 608 38.12 -7.44 -0.04
N PHE A 609 38.73 -6.95 -1.13
CA PHE A 609 39.46 -7.81 -2.09
C PHE A 609 40.94 -7.51 -2.26
N SER A 610 41.39 -6.27 -2.00
CA SER A 610 42.81 -5.90 -2.11
C SER A 610 43.27 -4.99 -0.97
N PRO A 611 43.23 -5.45 0.31
CA PRO A 611 43.67 -4.63 1.45
C PRO A 611 45.12 -4.15 1.35
N ALA A 612 45.99 -4.92 0.68
CA ALA A 612 47.39 -4.57 0.47
C ALA A 612 47.60 -3.31 -0.39
N ASP A 613 46.60 -2.92 -1.18
CA ASP A 613 46.65 -1.72 -2.01
C ASP A 613 46.10 -0.47 -1.28
N ALA A 614 45.63 -0.62 -0.03
CA ALA A 614 45.08 0.47 0.78
C ALA A 614 46.07 1.63 0.97
N ASP A 615 47.34 1.35 1.23
CA ASP A 615 48.36 2.39 1.42
C ASP A 615 48.57 3.24 0.16
N SER A 616 48.62 2.58 -1.00
CA SER A 616 48.77 3.27 -2.29
C SER A 616 47.57 4.15 -2.60
N PHE A 617 46.37 3.70 -2.24
CA PHE A 617 45.14 4.46 -2.41
C PHE A 617 45.05 5.66 -1.45
N VAL A 618 45.46 5.50 -0.19
CA VAL A 618 45.56 6.61 0.78
C VAL A 618 46.56 7.67 0.29
N ALA A 619 47.73 7.25 -0.21
CA ALA A 619 48.72 8.17 -0.77
C ALA A 619 48.20 8.91 -2.02
N LEU A 620 47.39 8.25 -2.85
CA LEU A 620 46.72 8.88 -3.99
C LEU A 620 45.71 9.94 -3.51
N LEU A 621 44.88 9.62 -2.53
CA LEU A 621 43.90 10.54 -1.95
C LEU A 621 44.56 11.76 -1.33
N ASP A 622 45.60 11.58 -0.50
CA ASP A 622 46.35 12.68 0.12
C ASP A 622 46.93 13.64 -0.92
N LYS A 623 47.53 13.09 -1.99
CA LYS A 623 48.15 13.88 -3.06
C LYS A 623 47.12 14.60 -3.94
N LYS A 624 45.92 14.05 -4.08
CA LYS A 624 44.97 14.46 -5.12
C LYS A 624 43.68 15.09 -4.60
N CYS A 625 43.33 14.93 -3.33
CA CYS A 625 42.10 15.44 -2.74
C CYS A 625 42.38 16.54 -1.71
N ASP A 626 41.99 17.78 -2.04
CA ASP A 626 42.19 18.94 -1.16
C ASP A 626 41.01 19.19 -0.20
N ASP A 627 39.89 18.49 -0.42
CA ASP A 627 38.69 18.56 0.40
C ASP A 627 38.72 17.50 1.50
N ILE A 628 38.75 17.99 2.73
CA ILE A 628 38.78 17.16 3.93
C ILE A 628 37.47 16.40 4.17
N GLN A 629 36.31 16.91 3.73
CA GLN A 629 35.04 16.20 3.90
C GLN A 629 35.01 14.94 3.03
N PHE A 630 35.42 15.09 1.77
CA PHE A 630 35.55 13.99 0.83
C PHE A 630 36.60 12.98 1.30
N PHE A 631 37.81 13.46 1.63
CA PHE A 631 38.90 12.62 2.12
C PHE A 631 38.47 11.80 3.34
N LEU A 632 37.87 12.45 4.34
CA LEU A 632 37.48 11.80 5.59
C LEU A 632 36.40 10.73 5.36
N ALA A 633 35.40 11.02 4.51
CA ALA A 633 34.34 10.06 4.20
C ALA A 633 34.87 8.80 3.49
N VAL A 634 35.86 8.94 2.59
CA VAL A 634 36.45 7.81 1.87
C VAL A 634 37.40 7.02 2.78
N VAL A 635 38.25 7.70 3.56
CA VAL A 635 39.15 7.04 4.52
C VAL A 635 38.38 6.31 5.61
N TYR A 636 37.26 6.86 6.07
CA TYR A 636 36.38 6.17 7.01
C TYR A 636 35.97 4.78 6.49
N GLU A 637 35.53 4.68 5.23
CA GLU A 637 35.15 3.40 4.62
C GLU A 637 36.32 2.41 4.59
N ILE A 638 37.54 2.87 4.25
CA ILE A 638 38.76 2.04 4.31
C ILE A 638 38.99 1.49 5.72
N THR A 639 38.89 2.36 6.74
CA THR A 639 39.22 2.00 8.12
C THR A 639 38.16 1.17 8.84
N VAL A 640 36.90 1.21 8.38
CA VAL A 640 35.78 0.49 9.02
C VAL A 640 35.51 -0.85 8.34
N PHE A 641 35.60 -0.93 7.01
CA PHE A 641 35.22 -2.15 6.28
C PHE A 641 36.36 -3.15 6.09
N ILE A 642 37.62 -2.75 6.27
CA ILE A 642 38.71 -3.72 6.36
C ILE A 642 38.65 -4.33 7.76
N PRO A 643 38.49 -5.67 7.89
CA PRO A 643 38.51 -6.31 9.20
C PRO A 643 39.75 -5.87 9.99
N LYS A 644 39.59 -5.54 11.27
CA LYS A 644 40.70 -5.03 12.12
C LYS A 644 41.92 -5.95 12.13
N GLU A 645 41.70 -7.24 11.92
CA GLU A 645 42.72 -8.30 11.84
C GLU A 645 43.51 -8.27 10.52
N THR A 646 42.99 -7.60 9.49
CA THR A 646 43.56 -7.48 8.14
C THR A 646 43.89 -6.05 7.72
N LEU A 647 43.47 -5.04 8.49
CA LEU A 647 43.80 -3.63 8.25
C LEU A 647 45.25 -3.37 8.66
N THR A 648 46.17 -3.52 7.72
CA THR A 648 47.57 -3.15 7.89
C THR A 648 47.90 -1.91 7.06
N LEU A 649 47.33 -0.75 7.43
CA LEU A 649 47.89 0.52 6.96
C LEU A 649 49.28 0.71 7.56
N ASP A 650 50.25 1.07 6.73
CA ASP A 650 51.61 1.31 7.18
C ASP A 650 51.72 2.62 8.00
N ALA A 651 52.90 2.82 8.61
CA ALA A 651 53.13 4.01 9.43
C ALA A 651 53.07 5.33 8.61
N LEU A 652 53.37 5.28 7.31
CA LEU A 652 53.34 6.44 6.43
C LEU A 652 51.88 6.84 6.14
N SER A 653 51.03 5.92 5.72
CA SER A 653 49.60 6.15 5.46
C SER A 653 48.88 6.66 6.71
N LYS A 654 49.14 6.05 7.87
CA LYS A 654 48.60 6.51 9.15
C LYS A 654 49.00 7.95 9.46
N ARG A 655 50.25 8.32 9.15
CA ARG A 655 50.76 9.68 9.31
C ARG A 655 50.09 10.64 8.33
N LEU A 656 49.96 10.28 7.05
CA LEU A 656 49.30 11.11 6.04
C LEU A 656 47.84 11.43 6.44
N ILE A 657 47.10 10.43 6.93
CA ILE A 657 45.72 10.63 7.41
C ILE A 657 45.68 11.62 8.58
N LYS A 658 46.56 11.45 9.58
CA LYS A 658 46.64 12.36 10.74
C LYS A 658 47.01 13.78 10.30
N ASP A 659 48.04 13.92 9.46
CA ASP A 659 48.52 15.21 8.97
C ASP A 659 47.41 15.96 8.19
N GLN A 660 46.61 15.27 7.37
CA GLN A 660 45.46 15.86 6.68
C GLN A 660 44.36 16.33 7.64
N ILE A 661 43.99 15.49 8.61
CA ILE A 661 42.98 15.84 9.61
C ILE A 661 43.44 17.06 10.43
N ASP A 662 44.66 17.04 10.95
CA ASP A 662 45.17 18.13 11.79
C ASP A 662 45.31 19.44 11.01
N LYS A 663 45.72 19.36 9.74
CA LYS A 663 45.92 20.54 8.89
C LYS A 663 44.60 21.15 8.37
N ASN A 664 43.59 20.34 8.09
CA ASN A 664 42.43 20.77 7.30
C ASN A 664 41.07 20.64 8.01
N PHE A 665 40.94 19.90 9.11
CA PHE A 665 39.62 19.68 9.75
C PHE A 665 38.97 20.96 10.26
N TRP A 666 39.77 21.98 10.64
CA TRP A 666 39.28 23.30 11.01
C TRP A 666 38.40 23.94 9.92
N LYS A 667 38.56 23.58 8.64
CA LYS A 667 37.70 24.04 7.54
C LYS A 667 36.25 23.55 7.70
N ILE A 668 36.06 22.32 8.21
CA ILE A 668 34.73 21.76 8.51
C ILE A 668 34.13 22.47 9.73
N GLU A 669 34.94 22.66 10.78
CA GLU A 669 34.54 23.36 12.01
C GLU A 669 34.09 24.79 11.71
N TYR A 670 34.87 25.52 10.90
CA TYR A 670 34.55 26.87 10.48
C TYR A 670 33.27 26.92 9.63
N GLY A 671 33.18 26.06 8.60
CA GLY A 671 32.04 26.01 7.68
C GLY A 671 30.72 25.53 8.27
N ASN A 672 30.73 24.87 9.44
CA ASN A 672 29.53 24.38 10.13
C ASN A 672 29.39 24.96 11.56
N SER A 673 30.03 26.10 11.82
CA SER A 673 30.05 26.75 13.15
C SER A 673 28.69 27.33 13.57
N GLU A 674 27.78 27.56 12.62
CA GLU A 674 26.43 28.05 12.88
C GLU A 674 25.55 27.02 13.59
N PHE A 675 24.65 27.48 14.46
CA PHE A 675 23.77 26.61 15.26
C PHE A 675 22.95 25.63 14.40
N ALA A 676 22.47 26.07 13.23
CA ALA A 676 21.69 25.26 12.30
C ALA A 676 22.47 24.09 11.67
N LEU A 677 23.81 24.13 11.70
CA LEU A 677 24.69 23.14 11.08
C LEU A 677 25.44 22.26 12.10
N LYS A 678 25.15 22.41 13.40
CA LYS A 678 25.78 21.60 14.48
C LYS A 678 25.61 20.09 14.28
N GLY A 679 24.50 19.64 13.69
CA GLY A 679 24.29 18.22 13.38
C GLY A 679 25.31 17.67 12.38
N LYS A 680 25.60 18.42 11.30
CA LYS A 680 26.63 18.04 10.31
C LYS A 680 28.03 18.07 10.90
N LEU A 681 28.32 19.05 11.76
CA LEU A 681 29.61 19.10 12.46
C LEU A 681 29.80 17.89 13.37
N ALA A 682 28.75 17.47 14.09
CA ALA A 682 28.78 16.29 14.93
C ALA A 682 29.02 15.01 14.11
N GLU A 683 28.38 14.88 12.95
CA GLU A 683 28.59 13.77 12.00
C GLU A 683 30.07 13.67 11.57
N PHE A 684 30.66 14.75 11.07
CA PHE A 684 32.06 14.75 10.66
C PHE A 684 33.04 14.56 11.82
N SER A 685 32.71 15.05 13.01
CA SER A 685 33.51 14.82 14.22
C SER A 685 33.49 13.35 14.63
N ASN A 686 32.33 12.68 14.52
CA ASN A 686 32.23 11.25 14.75
C ASN A 686 33.04 10.45 13.72
N LEU A 687 32.96 10.81 12.43
CA LEU A 687 33.79 10.21 11.38
C LEU A 687 35.29 10.35 11.68
N LYS A 688 35.74 11.55 12.07
CA LYS A 688 37.13 11.81 12.49
C LYS A 688 37.55 10.91 13.64
N ASN A 689 36.74 10.84 14.69
CA ASN A 689 37.06 10.07 15.88
C ASN A 689 37.16 8.57 15.60
N GLU A 690 36.25 8.02 14.80
CA GLU A 690 36.30 6.61 14.42
C GLU A 690 37.48 6.30 13.49
N VAL A 691 37.82 7.17 12.53
CA VAL A 691 39.04 7.03 11.70
C VAL A 691 40.28 6.99 12.60
N LEU A 692 40.44 7.97 13.49
CA LEU A 692 41.61 8.06 14.37
C LEU A 692 41.72 6.84 15.31
N LYS A 693 40.58 6.37 15.83
CA LYS A 693 40.49 5.18 16.67
C LYS A 693 40.89 3.90 15.94
N ASN A 694 40.58 3.78 14.64
CA ASN A 694 40.87 2.56 13.88
C ASN A 694 42.31 2.52 13.33
N ILE A 695 42.99 3.67 13.22
CA ILE A 695 44.39 3.72 12.76
C ILE A 695 45.42 3.75 13.91
N ASN A 696 44.97 4.03 15.14
CA ASN A 696 45.77 3.92 16.37
C ASN A 696 45.78 2.47 16.86
#